data_AF-A0A5C6CR90-F1
#
_entry.id   AF-A0A5C6CR90-F1
#
_cell.length_a   1.000
_cell.length_b   1.000
_cell.length_c   1.000
_cell.angle_alpha   90.00
_cell.angle_beta   90.00
_cell.angle_gamma   90.00
#
_symmetry.space_group_name_H-M   'P 1'
#
loop_
_entity.id
_entity.type
_entity.pdbx_description
1 polymer ?
#
loop_
_entity_poly.entity_id
_entity_poly.type
_entity_poly.pdbx_seq_one_letter_code
_entity_poly.pdbx_strand_id
1 'polypeptide(L)'
;MSVDHYATCPCGSGKKIKFCKCKDSVSELDRVMKMVEGGQVVPALDRLSTILSEHPDAAWALAIRGRLLLDLREYDTLAENADRFIRLQPSNPLALTQRAAAQVFRGDVKSATDSMLEALTESGRDVDAFVLDVSSAVAFLLGRQGVFLTARVYASLAMMAEGYEGSQMSASLLRQLNSSPSLSQLVKSIPQPIERPADADWGERYDEAATLLRSNKVLLAEAKFQSLRRTLPDEPSILSGLLTCAIWRGDVPAQSEFLKKLSACESLDFEQRVQFRAVSCLVNPEDKDLAAECFRLDADIESAEPVEMAMIADARFAPLPPEMLAQMRESEDDVPPRAGFQVLDRDRPEVSEGLPPIDQIPEANAMAFVYGKQTDRSARIEVHDVTSSVLDDVRAQIQKVIGDSVELQQKSSDPLPFLAVVQPQVAMVRFKASAMEADAMQEELTQTRMPVAIANAKLGILGNASLVETAEDATKLLERTVVVRVAEQYDALISKGEDVLKKVYALAKLEPLPAITLQDSEIESVSNTDLNRIDSSQLSEESCLYLLQRAQQISATPAIRHFAQRIIAAELPEDQKMAKLLAYSTLVNASSNAQDAIATIDEAKAFAEANQLPTANLLLSEVSLRLQAGDGEGFQKAIETLTQRYGNEPEVMAQLQQMLISMGLIRPDGSPKRGPGPGGVAPAGAEAAGGGIWTPDGGGAAAPADPASGGGSKLWVPGMD
;
A
#
# COMPACT_ATOMS: atom_id res chain seq x y z
N MET A 1 31.19 -18.92 -27.86
CA MET A 1 32.63 -19.02 -27.49
C MET A 1 32.82 -20.25 -26.61
N SER A 2 34.04 -20.72 -26.35
CA SER A 2 34.28 -21.79 -25.37
C SER A 2 34.20 -21.24 -23.94
N VAL A 3 33.61 -21.98 -23.00
CA VAL A 3 33.56 -21.61 -21.57
C VAL A 3 34.95 -21.21 -21.03
N ASP A 4 35.05 -20.02 -20.44
CA ASP A 4 36.28 -19.54 -19.79
C ASP A 4 36.54 -20.34 -18.51
N HIS A 5 37.71 -20.98 -18.43
CA HIS A 5 38.09 -21.81 -17.29
C HIS A 5 38.40 -20.97 -16.03
N TYR A 6 38.59 -19.66 -16.19
CA TYR A 6 38.78 -18.72 -15.10
C TYR A 6 37.48 -18.06 -14.63
N ALA A 7 36.35 -18.32 -15.30
CA ALA A 7 35.04 -17.91 -14.83
C ALA A 7 34.64 -18.68 -13.56
N THR A 8 33.78 -18.07 -12.75
CA THR A 8 33.16 -18.71 -11.59
C THR A 8 32.35 -19.93 -12.05
N CYS A 9 32.47 -21.04 -11.33
CA CYS A 9 31.81 -22.27 -11.72
C CYS A 9 30.30 -22.19 -11.48
N PRO A 10 29.45 -22.53 -12.48
CA PRO A 10 27.99 -22.42 -12.38
C PRO A 10 27.36 -23.43 -11.40
N CYS A 11 28.16 -24.30 -10.78
CA CYS A 11 27.67 -25.20 -9.73
C CYS A 11 27.44 -24.51 -8.38
N GLY A 12 27.70 -23.22 -8.24
CA GLY A 12 27.46 -22.48 -7.00
C GLY A 12 28.52 -22.70 -5.91
N SER A 13 29.65 -23.35 -6.23
CA SER A 13 30.72 -23.63 -5.24
C SER A 13 31.57 -22.41 -4.85
N GLY A 14 31.36 -21.25 -5.49
CA GLY A 14 32.20 -20.04 -5.34
C GLY A 14 33.61 -20.16 -5.93
N LYS A 15 34.00 -21.31 -6.48
CA LYS A 15 35.32 -21.54 -7.09
C LYS A 15 35.30 -21.26 -8.58
N LYS A 16 36.42 -20.80 -9.13
CA LYS A 16 36.63 -20.79 -10.60
C LYS A 16 36.59 -22.22 -11.14
N ILE A 17 36.14 -22.40 -12.37
CA ILE A 17 35.97 -23.73 -13.00
C ILE A 17 37.25 -24.57 -12.90
N LYS A 18 38.42 -23.99 -13.21
CA LYS A 18 39.73 -24.66 -13.11
C LYS A 18 40.04 -25.26 -11.71
N PHE A 19 39.49 -24.68 -10.65
CA PHE A 19 39.69 -25.11 -9.25
C PHE A 19 38.48 -25.86 -8.69
N CYS A 20 37.44 -26.08 -9.49
CA CYS A 20 36.25 -26.82 -9.12
C CYS A 20 36.35 -28.28 -9.59
N LYS A 21 35.59 -29.18 -8.94
CA LYS A 21 35.43 -30.57 -9.42
C LYS A 21 34.81 -30.63 -10.82
N CYS A 22 34.07 -29.60 -11.22
CA CYS A 22 33.41 -29.53 -12.53
C CYS A 22 34.36 -29.27 -13.72
N LYS A 23 35.66 -29.04 -13.48
CA LYS A 23 36.65 -28.83 -14.55
C LYS A 23 36.71 -30.00 -15.56
N ASP A 24 36.40 -31.21 -15.11
CA ASP A 24 36.46 -32.41 -15.94
C ASP A 24 35.23 -32.52 -16.87
N SER A 25 34.22 -31.66 -16.67
CA SER A 25 32.98 -31.61 -17.46
C SER A 25 32.89 -30.40 -18.39
N VAL A 26 33.99 -29.66 -18.62
CA VAL A 26 33.95 -28.38 -19.37
C VAL A 26 33.37 -28.52 -20.78
N SER A 27 33.64 -29.63 -21.49
CA SER A 27 33.09 -29.85 -22.82
C SER A 27 31.57 -30.03 -22.83
N GLU A 28 31.04 -30.74 -21.82
CA GLU A 28 29.59 -30.93 -21.67
C GLU A 28 28.91 -29.66 -21.18
N LEU A 29 29.55 -28.94 -20.26
CA LEU A 29 29.10 -27.63 -19.81
C LEU A 29 29.01 -26.65 -20.98
N ASP A 30 30.04 -26.56 -21.83
CA ASP A 30 30.06 -25.69 -23.01
C ASP A 30 28.95 -26.04 -24.01
N ARG A 31 28.68 -27.34 -24.20
CA ARG A 31 27.58 -27.80 -25.06
C ARG A 31 26.22 -27.39 -24.49
N VAL A 32 25.98 -27.61 -23.20
CA VAL A 32 24.71 -27.24 -22.54
C VAL A 32 24.52 -25.71 -22.56
N MET A 33 25.55 -24.94 -22.22
CA MET A 33 25.48 -23.48 -22.23
C MET A 33 25.13 -22.93 -23.62
N LYS A 34 25.72 -23.47 -24.69
CA LYS A 34 25.35 -23.09 -26.07
C LYS A 34 23.90 -23.43 -26.43
N MET A 35 23.37 -24.55 -25.93
CA MET A 35 21.96 -24.89 -26.12
C MET A 35 21.06 -23.86 -25.41
N VAL A 36 21.38 -23.52 -24.15
CA VAL A 36 20.62 -22.52 -23.37
C VAL A 36 20.69 -21.13 -24.01
N GLU A 37 21.88 -20.65 -24.37
CA GLU A 37 22.09 -19.38 -25.07
C GLU A 37 21.37 -19.34 -26.43
N GLY A 38 21.30 -20.49 -27.12
CA GLY A 38 20.57 -20.65 -28.38
C GLY A 38 19.06 -20.81 -28.24
N GLY A 39 18.49 -20.69 -27.03
CA GLY A 39 17.06 -20.86 -26.76
C GLY A 39 16.55 -22.30 -26.86
N GLN A 40 17.45 -23.29 -26.96
CA GLN A 40 17.12 -24.72 -27.07
C GLN A 40 16.87 -25.34 -25.69
N VAL A 41 15.86 -24.86 -24.97
CA VAL A 41 15.58 -25.22 -23.57
C VAL A 41 15.26 -26.71 -23.40
N VAL A 42 14.38 -27.28 -24.23
CA VAL A 42 13.99 -28.70 -24.15
C VAL A 42 15.19 -29.62 -24.45
N PRO A 43 15.94 -29.44 -25.56
CA PRO A 43 17.17 -30.21 -25.80
C PRO A 43 18.22 -30.08 -24.68
N ALA A 44 18.37 -28.89 -24.08
CA ALA A 44 19.26 -28.69 -22.95
C ALA A 44 18.83 -29.52 -21.73
N LEU A 45 17.54 -29.56 -21.41
CA LEU A 45 16.99 -30.37 -20.31
C LEU A 45 17.15 -31.88 -20.55
N ASP A 46 16.94 -32.36 -21.78
CA ASP A 46 17.17 -33.76 -22.13
C ASP A 46 18.66 -34.13 -21.98
N ARG A 47 19.55 -33.24 -22.43
CA ARG A 47 21.00 -33.44 -22.27
C ARG A 47 21.40 -33.45 -20.79
N LEU A 48 20.89 -32.51 -20.00
CA LEU A 48 21.12 -32.45 -18.55
C LEU A 48 20.58 -33.70 -17.85
N SER A 49 19.43 -34.22 -18.26
CA SER A 49 18.86 -35.47 -17.73
C SER A 49 19.77 -36.66 -18.03
N THR A 50 20.31 -36.75 -19.24
CA THR A 50 21.29 -37.79 -19.64
C THR A 50 22.58 -37.68 -18.82
N ILE A 51 23.11 -36.46 -18.65
CA ILE A 51 24.30 -36.24 -17.83
C ILE A 51 24.06 -36.67 -16.38
N LEU A 52 22.87 -36.39 -15.83
CA LEU A 52 22.52 -36.75 -14.46
C LEU A 52 22.20 -38.24 -14.26
N SER A 53 22.00 -39.01 -15.32
CA SER A 53 21.89 -40.47 -15.24
C SER A 53 23.27 -41.13 -15.32
N GLU A 54 24.17 -40.61 -16.16
CA GLU A 54 25.57 -41.08 -16.29
C GLU A 54 26.45 -40.65 -15.11
N HIS A 55 26.25 -39.42 -14.63
CA HIS A 55 27.00 -38.76 -13.57
C HIS A 55 26.06 -38.16 -12.52
N PRO A 56 25.55 -38.98 -11.59
CA PRO A 56 24.50 -38.55 -10.67
C PRO A 56 24.89 -37.42 -9.71
N ASP A 57 26.20 -37.19 -9.52
CA ASP A 57 26.81 -36.19 -8.64
C ASP A 57 27.23 -34.89 -9.36
N ALA A 58 26.85 -34.72 -10.63
CA ALA A 58 27.14 -33.53 -11.42
C ALA A 58 26.39 -32.28 -10.92
N ALA A 59 26.93 -31.61 -9.89
CA ALA A 59 26.34 -30.43 -9.26
C ALA A 59 26.05 -29.27 -10.24
N TRP A 60 26.93 -29.04 -11.23
CA TRP A 60 26.70 -28.01 -12.25
C TRP A 60 25.46 -28.32 -13.10
N ALA A 61 25.17 -29.60 -13.37
CA ALA A 61 24.01 -30.00 -14.16
C ALA A 61 22.71 -29.81 -13.35
N LEU A 62 22.71 -30.10 -12.04
CA LEU A 62 21.57 -29.79 -11.16
C LEU A 62 21.33 -28.29 -11.02
N ALA A 63 22.40 -27.49 -10.97
CA ALA A 63 22.30 -26.03 -10.92
C ALA A 63 21.62 -25.45 -12.17
N ILE A 64 22.14 -25.79 -13.36
CA ILE A 64 21.57 -25.30 -14.64
C ILE A 64 20.16 -25.86 -14.85
N ARG A 65 19.95 -27.15 -14.58
CA ARG A 65 18.62 -27.79 -14.72
C ARG A 65 17.57 -27.08 -13.86
N GLY A 66 17.89 -26.79 -12.61
CA GLY A 66 16.93 -26.09 -11.74
C GLY A 66 16.59 -24.68 -12.23
N ARG A 67 17.55 -23.95 -12.82
CA ARG A 67 17.23 -22.65 -13.42
C ARG A 67 16.26 -22.79 -14.61
N LEU A 68 16.52 -23.74 -15.50
CA LEU A 68 15.63 -24.00 -16.64
C LEU A 68 14.24 -24.47 -16.21
N LEU A 69 14.15 -25.32 -15.18
CA LEU A 69 12.86 -25.77 -14.63
C LEU A 69 12.06 -24.59 -14.05
N LEU A 70 12.74 -23.65 -13.39
CA LEU A 70 12.11 -22.42 -12.92
C LEU A 70 11.59 -21.56 -14.08
N ASP A 71 12.41 -21.35 -15.12
CA ASP A 71 12.03 -20.56 -16.30
C ASP A 71 10.82 -21.20 -17.03
N LEU A 72 10.73 -22.53 -17.02
CA LEU A 72 9.59 -23.30 -17.54
C LEU A 72 8.39 -23.40 -16.58
N ARG A 73 8.52 -22.90 -15.35
CA ARG A 73 7.49 -22.99 -14.29
C ARG A 73 7.14 -24.43 -13.86
N GLU A 74 8.08 -25.34 -13.98
CA GLU A 74 7.95 -26.76 -13.60
C GLU A 74 8.33 -26.95 -12.11
N TYR A 75 7.51 -26.39 -11.21
CA TYR A 75 7.86 -26.21 -9.80
C TYR A 75 7.98 -27.51 -9.00
N ASP A 76 7.18 -28.52 -9.30
CA ASP A 76 7.28 -29.82 -8.62
C ASP A 76 8.58 -30.54 -8.98
N THR A 77 8.92 -30.57 -10.27
CA THR A 77 10.19 -31.10 -10.75
C THR A 77 11.37 -30.27 -10.23
N LEU A 78 11.22 -28.96 -10.09
CA LEU A 78 12.22 -28.08 -9.46
C LEU A 78 12.46 -28.46 -7.99
N ALA A 79 11.40 -28.72 -7.23
CA ALA A 79 11.52 -29.15 -5.83
C ALA A 79 12.29 -30.47 -5.72
N GLU A 80 11.95 -31.46 -6.56
CA GLU A 80 12.69 -32.74 -6.60
C GLU A 80 14.17 -32.55 -6.99
N ASN A 81 14.45 -31.67 -7.95
CA ASN A 81 15.80 -31.32 -8.36
C ASN A 81 16.58 -30.67 -7.21
N ALA A 82 15.96 -29.72 -6.50
CA ALA A 82 16.54 -29.05 -5.35
C ALA A 82 16.85 -30.05 -4.23
N ASP A 83 15.93 -30.95 -3.88
CA ASP A 83 16.14 -31.99 -2.85
C ASP A 83 17.28 -32.94 -3.22
N ARG A 84 17.40 -33.30 -4.50
CA ARG A 84 18.54 -34.08 -4.98
C ARG A 84 19.84 -33.29 -4.86
N PHE A 85 19.83 -32.00 -5.20
CA PHE A 85 21.01 -31.15 -5.14
C PHE A 85 21.47 -30.92 -3.70
N ILE A 86 20.56 -30.61 -2.77
CA ILE A 86 20.84 -30.44 -1.35
C ILE A 86 21.41 -31.73 -0.75
N ARG A 87 20.88 -32.92 -1.10
CA ARG A 87 21.44 -34.20 -0.62
C ARG A 87 22.90 -34.40 -1.02
N LEU A 88 23.31 -33.90 -2.18
CA LEU A 88 24.69 -33.99 -2.67
C LEU A 88 25.58 -32.89 -2.10
N GLN A 89 25.05 -31.68 -1.94
CA GLN A 89 25.76 -30.49 -1.48
C GLN A 89 24.85 -29.68 -0.55
N PRO A 90 24.76 -30.02 0.75
CA PRO A 90 23.79 -29.41 1.67
C PRO A 90 23.98 -27.90 1.88
N SER A 91 25.23 -27.44 1.84
CA SER A 91 25.62 -26.03 2.01
C SER A 91 25.81 -25.31 0.67
N ASN A 92 25.20 -25.78 -0.41
CA ASN A 92 25.32 -25.09 -1.70
C ASN A 92 24.25 -24.00 -1.80
N PRO A 93 24.64 -22.71 -1.98
CA PRO A 93 23.66 -21.62 -2.01
C PRO A 93 22.65 -21.78 -3.15
N LEU A 94 23.05 -22.26 -4.34
CA LEU A 94 22.12 -22.44 -5.46
C LEU A 94 21.11 -23.57 -5.20
N ALA A 95 21.52 -24.64 -4.51
CA ALA A 95 20.62 -25.73 -4.15
C ALA A 95 19.51 -25.25 -3.18
N LEU A 96 19.91 -24.47 -2.18
CA LEU A 96 19.00 -23.85 -1.21
C LEU A 96 18.08 -22.82 -1.88
N THR A 97 18.62 -22.02 -2.81
CA THR A 97 17.84 -21.07 -3.62
C THR A 97 16.82 -21.76 -4.52
N GLN A 98 17.13 -22.92 -5.13
CA GLN A 98 16.13 -23.67 -5.90
C GLN A 98 14.98 -24.16 -5.02
N ARG A 99 15.27 -24.58 -3.78
CA ARG A 99 14.24 -24.96 -2.80
C ARG A 99 13.37 -23.76 -2.42
N ALA A 100 13.99 -22.61 -2.12
CA ALA A 100 13.29 -21.36 -1.84
C ALA A 100 12.39 -20.96 -3.02
N ALA A 101 12.89 -21.04 -4.26
CA ALA A 101 12.12 -20.74 -5.46
C ALA A 101 10.88 -21.65 -5.57
N ALA A 102 11.03 -22.97 -5.42
CA ALA A 102 9.90 -23.89 -5.46
C ALA A 102 8.85 -23.58 -4.37
N GLN A 103 9.28 -23.15 -3.17
CA GLN A 103 8.39 -22.77 -2.07
C GLN A 103 7.63 -21.45 -2.35
N VAL A 104 8.30 -20.45 -2.96
CA VAL A 104 7.65 -19.19 -3.39
C VAL A 104 6.44 -19.47 -4.27
N PHE A 105 6.56 -20.36 -5.26
CA PHE A 105 5.46 -20.66 -6.17
C PHE A 105 4.35 -21.54 -5.58
N ARG A 106 4.63 -22.21 -4.45
CA ARG A 106 3.59 -22.88 -3.64
C ARG A 106 2.91 -21.92 -2.66
N GLY A 107 3.35 -20.65 -2.58
CA GLY A 107 2.81 -19.65 -1.65
C GLY A 107 3.25 -19.85 -0.19
N ASP A 108 4.21 -20.75 0.08
CA ASP A 108 4.73 -20.98 1.42
C ASP A 108 5.84 -19.98 1.76
N VAL A 109 5.41 -18.80 2.19
CA VAL A 109 6.29 -17.65 2.47
C VAL A 109 7.30 -17.92 3.55
N LYS A 110 6.86 -18.58 4.64
CA LYS A 110 7.73 -18.85 5.77
C LYS A 110 8.87 -19.78 5.37
N SER A 111 8.53 -20.92 4.77
CA SER A 111 9.55 -21.88 4.34
C SER A 111 10.46 -21.31 3.26
N ALA A 112 9.91 -20.50 2.34
CA ALA A 112 10.70 -19.81 1.32
C ALA A 112 11.69 -18.83 1.95
N THR A 113 11.26 -18.04 2.94
CA THR A 113 12.10 -17.06 3.65
C THR A 113 13.21 -17.77 4.43
N ASP A 114 12.89 -18.84 5.15
CA ASP A 114 13.86 -19.65 5.89
C ASP A 114 14.92 -20.26 4.95
N SER A 115 14.49 -20.87 3.84
CA SER A 115 15.41 -21.42 2.83
C SER A 115 16.26 -20.34 2.16
N MET A 116 15.69 -19.15 1.97
CA MET A 116 16.42 -18.02 1.42
C MET A 116 17.51 -17.52 2.38
N LEU A 117 17.26 -17.49 3.68
CA LEU A 117 18.28 -17.16 4.69
C LEU A 117 19.40 -18.19 4.76
N GLU A 118 19.08 -19.48 4.63
CA GLU A 118 20.10 -20.53 4.53
C GLU A 118 20.97 -20.29 3.28
N ALA A 119 20.36 -20.00 2.13
CA ALA A 119 21.08 -19.72 0.89
C ALA A 119 21.99 -18.48 1.02
N LEU A 120 21.51 -17.40 1.64
CA LEU A 120 22.32 -16.19 1.90
C LEU A 120 23.47 -16.46 2.89
N THR A 121 23.24 -17.29 3.90
CA THR A 121 24.27 -17.64 4.90
C THR A 121 25.44 -18.39 4.26
N GLU A 122 25.15 -19.27 3.30
CA GLU A 122 26.14 -20.05 2.54
C GLU A 122 26.66 -19.31 1.30
N SER A 123 26.10 -18.15 0.98
CA SER A 123 26.61 -17.30 -0.09
C SER A 123 27.95 -16.69 0.30
N GLY A 124 28.84 -16.55 -0.70
CA GLY A 124 30.12 -15.87 -0.52
C GLY A 124 29.96 -14.35 -0.42
N ARG A 125 31.08 -13.63 -0.56
CA ARG A 125 31.06 -12.16 -0.65
C ARG A 125 30.25 -11.68 -1.87
N ASP A 126 30.33 -12.42 -2.97
CA ASP A 126 29.58 -12.16 -4.18
C ASP A 126 28.33 -13.05 -4.20
N VAL A 127 27.16 -12.42 -4.15
CA VAL A 127 25.87 -13.12 -4.19
C VAL A 127 25.51 -13.39 -5.66
N ASP A 128 25.18 -14.65 -5.97
CA ASP A 128 24.84 -15.05 -7.33
C ASP A 128 23.55 -14.37 -7.82
N ALA A 129 23.48 -14.00 -9.10
CA ALA A 129 22.31 -13.33 -9.68
C ALA A 129 21.01 -14.14 -9.49
N PHE A 130 21.08 -15.48 -9.50
CA PHE A 130 19.91 -16.31 -9.24
C PHE A 130 19.40 -16.19 -7.80
N VAL A 131 20.31 -16.03 -6.84
CA VAL A 131 19.97 -15.79 -5.42
C VAL A 131 19.23 -14.45 -5.31
N LEU A 132 19.68 -13.42 -6.04
CA LEU A 132 19.02 -12.09 -6.06
C LEU A 132 17.66 -12.11 -6.79
N ASP A 133 17.51 -12.88 -7.85
CA ASP A 133 16.23 -13.07 -8.55
C ASP A 133 15.19 -13.67 -7.60
N VAL A 134 15.56 -14.74 -6.90
CA VAL A 134 14.65 -15.42 -5.94
C VAL A 134 14.43 -14.57 -4.70
N SER A 135 15.44 -13.84 -4.22
CA SER A 135 15.29 -12.83 -3.16
C SER A 135 14.23 -11.79 -3.51
N SER A 136 14.23 -11.30 -4.76
CA SER A 136 13.22 -10.37 -5.25
C SER A 136 11.82 -11.02 -5.23
N ALA A 137 11.71 -12.30 -5.59
CA ALA A 137 10.44 -13.05 -5.56
C ALA A 137 9.90 -13.25 -4.15
N VAL A 138 10.78 -13.59 -3.20
CA VAL A 138 10.46 -13.65 -1.77
C VAL A 138 10.00 -12.27 -1.27
N ALA A 139 10.70 -11.19 -1.63
CA ALA A 139 10.33 -9.82 -1.28
C ALA A 139 8.91 -9.47 -1.74
N PHE A 140 8.58 -9.78 -3.00
CA PHE A 140 7.26 -9.51 -3.57
C PHE A 140 6.16 -10.27 -2.83
N LEU A 141 6.39 -11.54 -2.53
CA LEU A 141 5.41 -12.39 -1.84
C LEU A 141 5.20 -11.93 -0.38
N LEU A 142 6.27 -11.56 0.33
CA LEU A 142 6.20 -10.94 1.66
C LEU A 142 5.43 -9.62 1.64
N GLY A 143 5.67 -8.77 0.64
CA GLY A 143 4.99 -7.49 0.48
C GLY A 143 3.48 -7.66 0.31
N ARG A 144 3.04 -8.68 -0.45
CA ARG A 144 1.62 -9.03 -0.61
C ARG A 144 0.96 -9.53 0.69
N GLN A 145 1.72 -10.14 1.58
CA GLN A 145 1.23 -10.60 2.89
C GLN A 145 1.32 -9.52 3.99
N GLY A 146 1.76 -8.31 3.67
CA GLY A 146 1.89 -7.23 4.65
C GLY A 146 3.15 -7.31 5.51
N VAL A 147 4.11 -8.18 5.19
CA VAL A 147 5.38 -8.31 5.93
C VAL A 147 6.40 -7.27 5.42
N PHE A 148 6.08 -6.00 5.64
CA PHE A 148 6.70 -4.88 4.91
C PHE A 148 8.19 -4.70 5.20
N LEU A 149 8.63 -4.74 6.46
CA LEU A 149 10.04 -4.53 6.80
C LEU A 149 10.93 -5.61 6.16
N THR A 150 10.52 -6.87 6.22
CA THR A 150 11.23 -8.00 5.61
C THR A 150 11.23 -7.89 4.09
N ALA A 151 10.08 -7.59 3.49
CA ALA A 151 9.97 -7.38 2.04
C ALA A 151 10.98 -6.34 1.54
N ARG A 152 11.12 -5.22 2.27
CA ARG A 152 12.09 -4.18 1.95
C ARG A 152 13.53 -4.66 2.04
N VAL A 153 13.89 -5.39 3.10
CA VAL A 153 15.25 -5.94 3.26
C VAL A 153 15.64 -6.81 2.07
N TYR A 154 14.79 -7.75 1.65
CA TYR A 154 15.05 -8.62 0.50
C TYR A 154 15.06 -7.87 -0.83
N ALA A 155 14.21 -6.85 -0.99
CA ALA A 155 14.22 -6.00 -2.19
C ALA A 155 15.50 -5.13 -2.27
N SER A 156 15.97 -4.62 -1.14
CA SER A 156 17.19 -3.80 -1.05
C SER A 156 18.44 -4.60 -1.40
N LEU A 157 18.50 -5.90 -1.10
CA LEU A 157 19.62 -6.76 -1.53
C LEU A 157 19.85 -6.71 -3.04
N ALA A 158 18.79 -6.83 -3.83
CA ALA A 158 18.85 -6.75 -5.29
C ALA A 158 19.20 -5.33 -5.77
N MET A 159 18.76 -4.29 -5.06
CA MET A 159 19.06 -2.89 -5.43
C MET A 159 20.51 -2.49 -5.17
N MET A 160 21.14 -3.07 -4.14
CA MET A 160 22.51 -2.73 -3.73
C MET A 160 23.57 -3.63 -4.38
N ALA A 161 23.16 -4.66 -5.12
CA ALA A 161 24.08 -5.59 -5.77
C ALA A 161 24.75 -4.95 -7.00
N GLU A 162 26.07 -4.80 -6.92
CA GLU A 162 26.87 -4.18 -7.99
C GLU A 162 26.85 -5.03 -9.27
N GLY A 163 26.53 -4.41 -10.41
CA GLY A 163 26.49 -5.09 -11.71
C GLY A 163 25.28 -6.01 -11.95
N TYR A 164 24.30 -6.05 -11.03
CA TYR A 164 23.08 -6.83 -11.20
C TYR A 164 21.97 -6.01 -11.91
N GLU A 165 21.51 -6.50 -13.07
CA GLU A 165 20.52 -5.81 -13.91
C GLU A 165 19.07 -6.29 -13.67
N GLY A 166 18.87 -7.41 -12.98
CA GLY A 166 17.55 -8.05 -12.76
C GLY A 166 16.66 -7.40 -11.70
N SER A 167 17.02 -6.20 -11.24
CA SER A 167 16.49 -5.59 -10.02
C SER A 167 15.12 -4.90 -10.19
N GLN A 168 14.52 -4.99 -11.38
CA GLN A 168 13.25 -4.35 -11.75
C GLN A 168 12.07 -4.72 -10.84
N MET A 169 11.94 -6.00 -10.47
CA MET A 169 10.84 -6.44 -9.62
C MET A 169 10.94 -5.85 -8.21
N SER A 170 12.15 -5.83 -7.65
CA SER A 170 12.45 -5.20 -6.36
C SER A 170 12.23 -3.68 -6.41
N ALA A 171 12.66 -3.01 -7.49
CA ALA A 171 12.38 -1.58 -7.70
C ALA A 171 10.88 -1.28 -7.77
N SER A 172 10.11 -2.12 -8.48
CA SER A 172 8.65 -1.96 -8.60
C SER A 172 7.97 -2.14 -7.24
N LEU A 173 8.36 -3.15 -6.47
CA LEU A 173 7.82 -3.37 -5.12
C LEU A 173 8.12 -2.18 -4.21
N LEU A 174 9.39 -1.74 -4.14
CA LEU A 174 9.76 -0.60 -3.29
C LEU A 174 9.03 0.67 -3.71
N ARG A 175 8.85 0.91 -5.01
CA ARG A 175 8.04 2.03 -5.51
C ARG A 175 6.59 1.93 -5.05
N GLN A 176 5.97 0.75 -5.18
CA GLN A 176 4.59 0.52 -4.75
C GLN A 176 4.42 0.74 -3.24
N LEU A 177 5.34 0.21 -2.42
CA LEU A 177 5.31 0.41 -0.98
C LEU A 177 5.50 1.89 -0.62
N ASN A 178 6.47 2.55 -1.25
CA ASN A 178 6.76 3.95 -0.95
C ASN A 178 5.62 4.88 -1.39
N SER A 179 4.99 4.61 -2.54
CA SER A 179 3.93 5.48 -3.08
C SER A 179 2.57 5.27 -2.42
N SER A 180 2.39 4.21 -1.62
CA SER A 180 1.11 3.91 -0.98
C SER A 180 0.77 4.93 0.11
N PRO A 181 -0.36 5.65 0.02
CA PRO A 181 -0.77 6.60 1.06
C PRO A 181 -1.36 5.89 2.30
N SER A 182 -1.84 4.66 2.14
CA SER A 182 -2.37 3.81 3.21
C SER A 182 -1.29 3.00 3.93
N LEU A 183 -0.02 3.11 3.53
CA LEU A 183 1.12 2.56 4.26
C LEU A 183 1.79 3.68 5.07
N SER A 184 1.95 3.47 6.38
CA SER A 184 2.61 4.45 7.25
C SER A 184 4.07 4.67 6.85
N GLN A 185 4.54 5.92 6.90
CA GLN A 185 5.94 6.27 6.67
C GLN A 185 6.90 5.53 7.60
N LEU A 186 6.43 5.15 8.80
CA LEU A 186 7.20 4.41 9.81
C LEU A 186 7.70 3.04 9.33
N VAL A 187 6.99 2.40 8.39
CA VAL A 187 7.38 1.10 7.83
C VAL A 187 7.92 1.19 6.40
N LYS A 188 8.05 2.42 5.86
CA LYS A 188 8.76 2.71 4.60
C LYS A 188 10.28 2.82 4.79
N SER A 189 10.79 2.54 6.00
CA SER A 189 12.21 2.41 6.28
C SER A 189 12.44 1.31 7.31
N ILE A 190 13.64 0.74 7.33
CA ILE A 190 14.03 -0.25 8.33
C ILE A 190 14.55 0.51 9.55
N PRO A 191 14.14 0.17 10.79
CA PRO A 191 14.68 0.79 11.99
C PRO A 191 16.20 0.73 12.04
N GLN A 192 16.85 1.86 12.34
CA GLN A 192 18.31 1.93 12.41
C GLN A 192 18.82 1.10 13.59
N PRO A 193 19.90 0.31 13.41
CA PRO A 193 20.53 -0.41 14.52
C PRO A 193 21.04 0.55 15.59
N ILE A 194 20.84 0.20 16.86
CA ILE A 194 21.41 0.95 18.00
C ILE A 194 22.84 0.46 18.24
N GLU A 195 23.79 1.39 18.26
CA GLU A 195 25.18 1.08 18.60
C GLU A 195 25.33 0.70 20.07
N ARG A 196 26.26 -0.21 20.37
CA ARG A 196 26.60 -0.53 21.75
C ARG A 196 27.36 0.63 22.43
N PRO A 197 27.34 0.74 23.77
CA PRO A 197 28.26 1.59 24.49
C PRO A 197 29.73 1.26 24.14
N ALA A 198 30.56 2.29 23.99
CA ALA A 198 31.95 2.14 23.55
C ALA A 198 32.79 1.31 24.53
N ASP A 199 32.52 1.46 25.83
CA ASP A 199 33.22 0.86 26.97
C ASP A 199 32.57 -0.43 27.50
N ALA A 200 31.59 -0.97 26.77
CA ALA A 200 30.94 -2.24 27.13
C ALA A 200 31.95 -3.40 27.21
N ASP A 201 32.04 -4.06 28.37
CA ASP A 201 32.88 -5.25 28.60
C ASP A 201 32.46 -6.46 27.75
N TRP A 202 31.23 -6.46 27.25
CA TRP A 202 30.67 -7.41 26.30
C TRP A 202 30.85 -7.01 24.82
N GLY A 203 31.53 -5.90 24.54
CA GLY A 203 31.62 -5.30 23.21
C GLY A 203 32.17 -6.22 22.12
N GLU A 204 33.20 -7.01 22.40
CA GLU A 204 33.78 -7.95 21.41
C GLU A 204 32.77 -8.99 20.93
N ARG A 205 31.95 -9.52 21.85
CA ARG A 205 30.89 -10.50 21.53
C ARG A 205 29.77 -9.87 20.70
N TYR A 206 29.45 -8.61 20.95
CA TYR A 206 28.49 -7.86 20.15
C TYR A 206 29.03 -7.58 18.75
N ASP A 207 30.29 -7.15 18.65
CA ASP A 207 30.94 -6.83 17.37
C ASP A 207 31.05 -8.08 16.47
N GLU A 208 31.26 -9.26 17.07
CA GLU A 208 31.17 -10.56 16.37
C GLU A 208 29.76 -10.77 15.79
N ALA A 209 28.72 -10.62 16.61
CA ALA A 209 27.32 -10.78 16.19
C ALA A 209 26.93 -9.78 15.08
N ALA A 210 27.29 -8.50 15.25
CA ALA A 210 27.03 -7.45 14.27
C ALA A 210 27.78 -7.70 12.94
N THR A 211 29.00 -8.25 12.99
CA THR A 211 29.75 -8.62 11.78
C THR A 211 29.10 -9.76 11.01
N LEU A 212 28.57 -10.76 11.72
CA LEU A 212 27.78 -11.84 11.10
C LEU A 212 26.54 -11.28 10.40
N LEU A 213 25.82 -10.37 11.08
CA LEU A 213 24.62 -9.74 10.52
C LEU A 213 24.91 -8.90 9.27
N ARG A 214 25.98 -8.09 9.28
CA ARG A 214 26.46 -7.34 8.09
C ARG A 214 26.87 -8.24 6.92
N SER A 215 27.18 -9.50 7.20
CA SER A 215 27.54 -10.52 6.20
C SER A 215 26.36 -11.42 5.82
N ASN A 216 25.11 -11.01 6.13
CA ASN A 216 23.88 -11.77 5.90
C ASN A 216 23.82 -13.15 6.58
N LYS A 217 24.65 -13.40 7.60
CA LYS A 217 24.65 -14.64 8.39
C LYS A 217 23.69 -14.52 9.57
N VAL A 218 22.43 -14.27 9.26
CA VAL A 218 21.39 -13.85 10.19
C VAL A 218 21.19 -14.85 11.34
N LEU A 219 21.08 -16.15 11.03
CA LEU A 219 20.84 -17.19 12.03
C LEU A 219 21.99 -17.31 13.04
N LEU A 220 23.24 -17.13 12.57
CA LEU A 220 24.42 -17.14 13.43
C LEU A 220 24.50 -15.88 14.29
N ALA A 221 24.19 -14.71 13.73
CA ALA A 221 24.13 -13.46 14.45
C ALA A 221 23.06 -13.52 15.56
N GLU A 222 21.87 -14.02 15.25
CA GLU A 222 20.79 -14.18 16.21
C GLU A 222 21.20 -15.05 17.40
N ALA A 223 21.83 -16.19 17.16
CA ALA A 223 22.30 -17.07 18.25
C ALA A 223 23.27 -16.35 19.21
N LYS A 224 24.13 -15.47 18.67
CA LYS A 224 25.07 -14.67 19.46
C LYS A 224 24.35 -13.56 20.23
N PHE A 225 23.43 -12.84 19.61
CA PHE A 225 22.62 -11.83 20.31
C PHE A 225 21.74 -12.45 21.39
N GLN A 226 21.11 -13.61 21.15
CA GLN A 226 20.35 -14.35 22.15
C GLN A 226 21.23 -14.77 23.33
N SER A 227 22.48 -15.17 23.07
CA SER A 227 23.43 -15.47 24.14
C SER A 227 23.76 -14.24 24.98
N LEU A 228 23.95 -13.07 24.37
CA LEU A 228 24.17 -11.81 25.09
C LEU A 228 22.96 -11.39 25.92
N ARG A 229 21.75 -11.53 25.35
CA ARG A 229 20.49 -11.19 26.00
C ARG A 229 20.23 -11.97 27.29
N ARG A 230 20.77 -13.18 27.44
CA ARG A 230 20.64 -13.95 28.70
C ARG A 230 21.25 -13.23 29.90
N THR A 231 22.30 -12.45 29.68
CA THR A 231 22.98 -11.66 30.72
C THR A 231 22.57 -10.20 30.73
N LEU A 232 22.08 -9.69 29.58
CA LEU A 232 21.75 -8.29 29.34
C LEU A 232 20.37 -8.21 28.69
N PRO A 233 19.29 -8.54 29.42
CA PRO A 233 17.96 -8.77 28.83
C PRO A 233 17.33 -7.52 28.20
N ASP A 234 17.64 -6.34 28.75
CA ASP A 234 17.00 -5.06 28.41
C ASP A 234 17.97 -4.07 27.75
N GLU A 235 19.16 -4.54 27.34
CA GLU A 235 20.16 -3.70 26.67
C GLU A 235 19.70 -3.33 25.24
N PRO A 236 19.50 -2.03 24.93
CA PRO A 236 18.88 -1.62 23.67
C PRO A 236 19.62 -2.07 22.40
N SER A 237 20.96 -2.04 22.41
CA SER A 237 21.76 -2.46 21.25
C SER A 237 21.58 -3.96 20.94
N ILE A 238 21.48 -4.80 21.96
CA ILE A 238 21.22 -6.25 21.80
C ILE A 238 19.79 -6.50 21.31
N LEU A 239 18.80 -5.82 21.90
CA LEU A 239 17.40 -5.91 21.45
C LEU A 239 17.23 -5.42 20.00
N SER A 240 17.93 -4.34 19.62
CA SER A 240 17.96 -3.81 18.26
C SER A 240 18.58 -4.81 17.27
N GLY A 241 19.69 -5.46 17.62
CA GLY A 241 20.28 -6.53 16.82
C GLY A 241 19.34 -7.73 16.62
N LEU A 242 18.61 -8.13 17.67
CA LEU A 242 17.58 -9.18 17.58
C LEU A 242 16.38 -8.77 16.74
N LEU A 243 15.94 -7.51 16.84
CA LEU A 243 14.92 -6.95 15.96
C LEU A 243 15.37 -7.04 14.50
N THR A 244 16.60 -6.65 14.16
CA THR A 244 17.09 -6.78 12.80
C THR A 244 17.08 -8.25 12.33
N CYS A 245 17.47 -9.20 13.19
CA CYS A 245 17.37 -10.63 12.88
C CYS A 245 15.92 -11.07 12.63
N ALA A 246 14.96 -10.63 13.46
CA ALA A 246 13.54 -10.92 13.30
C ALA A 246 12.96 -10.32 12.01
N ILE A 247 13.43 -9.13 11.63
CA ILE A 247 13.09 -8.50 10.34
C ILE A 247 13.57 -9.39 9.19
N TRP A 248 14.83 -9.81 9.17
CA TRP A 248 15.34 -10.71 8.13
C TRP A 248 14.58 -12.04 8.04
N ARG A 249 14.13 -12.57 9.17
CA ARG A 249 13.39 -13.84 9.25
C ARG A 249 11.92 -13.76 8.85
N GLY A 250 11.36 -12.56 8.69
CA GLY A 250 9.90 -12.41 8.51
C GLY A 250 9.10 -12.82 9.75
N ASP A 251 9.74 -12.87 10.93
CA ASP A 251 9.09 -13.23 12.19
C ASP A 251 8.38 -12.01 12.78
N VAL A 252 7.20 -11.70 12.24
CA VAL A 252 6.43 -10.50 12.63
C VAL A 252 6.02 -10.47 14.11
N PRO A 253 5.69 -11.61 14.78
CA PRO A 253 5.48 -11.59 16.23
C PRO A 253 6.74 -11.18 17.00
N ALA A 254 7.91 -11.72 16.63
CA ALA A 254 9.17 -11.33 17.27
C ALA A 254 9.54 -9.87 16.97
N GLN A 255 9.28 -9.37 15.75
CA GLN A 255 9.47 -7.94 15.42
C GLN A 255 8.65 -7.05 16.37
N SER A 256 7.35 -7.33 16.53
CA SER A 256 6.47 -6.62 17.45
C SER A 256 6.97 -6.69 18.90
N GLU A 257 7.35 -7.89 19.37
CA GLU A 257 7.88 -8.10 20.73
C GLU A 257 9.14 -7.25 21.00
N PHE A 258 10.13 -7.28 20.09
CA PHE A 258 11.37 -6.54 20.28
C PHE A 258 11.17 -5.03 20.22
N LEU A 259 10.30 -4.54 19.34
CA LEU A 259 9.94 -3.13 19.28
C LEU A 259 9.23 -2.66 20.58
N LYS A 260 8.32 -3.47 21.13
CA LYS A 260 7.68 -3.20 22.43
C LYS A 260 8.68 -3.17 23.59
N LYS A 261 9.70 -4.03 23.55
CA LYS A 261 10.79 -4.04 24.55
C LYS A 261 11.68 -2.81 24.42
N LEU A 262 12.08 -2.46 23.21
CA LEU A 262 12.85 -1.24 22.95
C LEU A 262 12.10 0.01 23.44
N SER A 263 10.78 0.09 23.24
CA SER A 263 9.99 1.20 23.76
C SER A 263 9.92 1.28 25.29
N ALA A 264 10.17 0.16 25.99
CA ALA A 264 10.21 0.10 27.45
C ALA A 264 11.59 0.45 28.03
N CYS A 265 12.65 0.53 27.21
CA CYS A 265 13.99 0.88 27.67
C CYS A 265 14.10 2.37 28.05
N GLU A 266 14.12 2.67 29.34
CA GLU A 266 14.21 4.06 29.86
C GLU A 266 15.56 4.75 29.59
N SER A 267 16.58 4.01 29.17
CA SER A 267 17.86 4.56 28.71
C SER A 267 17.77 5.25 27.35
N LEU A 268 16.71 4.98 26.58
CA LEU A 268 16.41 5.66 25.32
C LEU A 268 15.59 6.91 25.58
N ASP A 269 15.73 7.92 24.72
CA ASP A 269 14.91 9.12 24.85
C ASP A 269 13.44 8.82 24.55
N PHE A 270 12.55 9.72 25.00
CA PHE A 270 11.12 9.51 24.92
C PHE A 270 10.63 9.35 23.48
N GLU A 271 11.19 10.09 22.51
CA GLU A 271 10.74 10.03 21.12
C GLU A 271 11.21 8.74 20.44
N GLN A 272 12.42 8.26 20.73
CA GLN A 272 12.88 6.94 20.28
C GLN A 272 11.95 5.83 20.80
N ARG A 273 11.56 5.91 22.07
CA ARG A 273 10.62 4.93 22.67
C ARG A 273 9.26 4.98 22.00
N VAL A 274 8.74 6.17 21.74
CA VAL A 274 7.49 6.39 21.00
C VAL A 274 7.59 5.83 19.58
N GLN A 275 8.70 6.06 18.87
CA GLN A 275 8.92 5.55 17.51
C GLN A 275 8.92 4.01 17.49
N PHE A 276 9.64 3.35 18.40
CA PHE A 276 9.63 1.89 18.48
C PHE A 276 8.24 1.35 18.81
N ARG A 277 7.52 1.98 19.75
CA ARG A 277 6.15 1.57 20.08
C ARG A 277 5.20 1.77 18.91
N ALA A 278 5.33 2.86 18.16
CA ALA A 278 4.55 3.12 16.96
C ALA A 278 4.79 2.07 15.87
N VAL A 279 6.05 1.75 15.56
CA VAL A 279 6.39 0.70 14.59
C VAL A 279 5.88 -0.67 15.06
N SER A 280 5.90 -0.96 16.37
CA SER A 280 5.38 -2.25 16.89
C SER A 280 3.91 -2.49 16.55
N CYS A 281 3.11 -1.42 16.42
CA CYS A 281 1.70 -1.49 16.09
C CYS A 281 1.43 -1.73 14.59
N LEU A 282 2.48 -1.72 13.76
CA LEU A 282 2.38 -1.71 12.29
C LEU A 282 3.04 -2.91 11.62
N VAL A 283 3.86 -3.68 12.35
CA VAL A 283 4.65 -4.79 11.78
C VAL A 283 3.95 -6.14 11.84
N ASN A 284 3.06 -6.36 12.81
CA ASN A 284 2.33 -7.62 12.96
C ASN A 284 0.83 -7.41 12.65
N PRO A 285 0.31 -7.95 11.53
CA PRO A 285 -1.11 -7.82 11.16
C PRO A 285 -2.09 -8.41 12.19
N GLU A 286 -1.64 -9.34 13.04
CA GLU A 286 -2.47 -9.95 14.08
C GLU A 286 -2.59 -9.10 15.35
N ASP A 287 -1.73 -8.09 15.51
CA ASP A 287 -1.78 -7.20 16.67
C ASP A 287 -3.01 -6.28 16.62
N LYS A 288 -3.71 -6.16 17.75
CA LYS A 288 -4.95 -5.37 17.87
C LYS A 288 -4.76 -4.02 18.56
N ASP A 289 -3.50 -3.61 18.76
CA ASP A 289 -3.15 -2.39 19.48
C ASP A 289 -3.81 -1.14 18.84
N LEU A 290 -3.81 -1.05 17.52
CA LEU A 290 -4.44 0.04 16.76
C LEU A 290 -5.71 -0.42 16.04
N ALA A 291 -6.51 -1.26 16.69
CA ALA A 291 -7.81 -1.65 16.20
C ALA A 291 -8.90 -1.28 17.21
N ALA A 292 -10.10 -0.98 16.71
CA ALA A 292 -11.29 -0.79 17.53
C ALA A 292 -12.10 -2.08 17.60
N GLU A 293 -12.64 -2.37 18.78
CA GLU A 293 -13.59 -3.48 18.93
C GLU A 293 -14.82 -3.25 18.06
N CYS A 294 -15.23 -4.32 17.39
CA CYS A 294 -16.35 -4.34 16.47
C CYS A 294 -17.29 -5.49 16.83
N PHE A 295 -18.59 -5.26 16.64
CA PHE A 295 -19.64 -6.18 16.99
C PHE A 295 -20.59 -6.36 15.81
N ARG A 296 -21.18 -7.56 15.76
CA ARG A 296 -22.35 -7.87 14.96
C ARG A 296 -23.55 -7.98 15.90
N LEU A 297 -24.67 -7.37 15.52
CA LEU A 297 -25.95 -7.57 16.19
C LEU A 297 -26.86 -8.42 15.33
N ASP A 298 -27.54 -9.40 15.90
CA ASP A 298 -28.53 -10.19 15.18
C ASP A 298 -29.77 -10.51 16.02
N ALA A 299 -30.90 -10.62 15.33
CA ALA A 299 -32.16 -11.03 15.94
C ALA A 299 -33.03 -11.77 14.93
N ASP A 300 -33.72 -12.81 15.41
CA ASP A 300 -34.83 -13.42 14.70
C ASP A 300 -36.06 -12.50 14.80
N ILE A 301 -36.73 -12.29 13.67
CA ILE A 301 -37.92 -11.44 13.56
C ILE A 301 -39.09 -12.26 13.02
N GLU A 302 -40.31 -11.88 13.38
CA GLU A 302 -41.51 -12.59 12.94
C GLU A 302 -41.72 -12.47 11.42
N SER A 303 -41.50 -11.26 10.88
CA SER A 303 -41.61 -10.96 9.46
C SER A 303 -40.67 -9.83 9.05
N ALA A 304 -40.07 -9.95 7.86
CA ALA A 304 -39.18 -8.94 7.29
C ALA A 304 -39.91 -7.68 6.82
N GLU A 305 -41.15 -7.82 6.31
CA GLU A 305 -41.88 -6.71 5.68
C GLU A 305 -42.20 -5.55 6.64
N PRO A 306 -42.71 -5.78 7.87
CA PRO A 306 -42.94 -4.68 8.82
C PRO A 306 -41.66 -3.95 9.22
N VAL A 307 -40.55 -4.69 9.40
CA VAL A 307 -39.25 -4.11 9.77
C VAL A 307 -38.69 -3.26 8.63
N GLU A 308 -38.74 -3.77 7.39
CA GLU A 308 -38.37 -3.03 6.19
C GLU A 308 -39.18 -1.72 6.06
N MET A 309 -40.50 -1.80 6.22
CA MET A 309 -41.38 -0.62 6.16
C MET A 309 -41.09 0.38 7.28
N ALA A 310 -40.80 -0.09 8.50
CA ALA A 310 -40.43 0.78 9.62
C ALA A 310 -39.10 1.50 9.35
N MET A 311 -38.09 0.79 8.84
CA MET A 311 -36.80 1.39 8.46
C MET A 311 -36.94 2.40 7.31
N ILE A 312 -37.77 2.11 6.28
CA ILE A 312 -38.03 3.06 5.20
C ILE A 312 -38.66 4.37 5.72
N ALA A 313 -39.57 4.26 6.70
CA ALA A 313 -40.29 5.39 7.26
C ALA A 313 -39.47 6.23 8.26
N ASP A 314 -38.35 5.72 8.76
CA ASP A 314 -37.54 6.37 9.77
C ASP A 314 -36.36 7.14 9.13
N ALA A 315 -36.18 8.39 9.52
CA ALA A 315 -35.12 9.27 8.99
C ALA A 315 -33.71 8.80 9.37
N ARG A 316 -33.56 7.93 10.39
CA ARG A 316 -32.29 7.35 10.85
C ARG A 316 -31.76 6.19 10.00
N PHE A 317 -32.48 5.79 8.95
CA PHE A 317 -32.05 4.71 8.05
C PHE A 317 -32.00 5.18 6.61
N ALA A 318 -30.86 4.99 5.93
CA ALA A 318 -30.73 5.24 4.49
C ALA A 318 -30.71 3.91 3.73
N PRO A 319 -31.58 3.68 2.73
CA PRO A 319 -31.61 2.42 1.99
C PRO A 319 -30.35 2.22 1.16
N LEU A 320 -29.83 1.00 1.15
CA LEU A 320 -28.69 0.59 0.31
C LEU A 320 -29.14 0.26 -1.12
N PRO A 321 -28.29 0.50 -2.13
CA PRO A 321 -28.56 0.09 -3.51
C PRO A 321 -28.66 -1.45 -3.66
N PRO A 322 -29.51 -1.97 -4.57
CA PRO A 322 -29.64 -3.42 -4.82
C PRO A 322 -28.33 -4.12 -5.17
N GLU A 323 -27.41 -3.42 -5.83
CA GLU A 323 -26.10 -3.94 -6.23
C GLU A 323 -25.25 -4.30 -5.01
N MET A 324 -25.32 -3.52 -3.93
CA MET A 324 -24.61 -3.81 -2.68
C MET A 324 -25.21 -5.02 -1.96
N LEU A 325 -26.53 -5.18 -2.01
CA LEU A 325 -27.19 -6.36 -1.42
C LEU A 325 -26.78 -7.65 -2.15
N ALA A 326 -26.57 -7.60 -3.46
CA ALA A 326 -26.11 -8.75 -4.24
C ALA A 326 -24.70 -9.20 -3.85
N GLN A 327 -23.84 -8.27 -3.39
CA GLN A 327 -22.47 -8.57 -2.94
C GLN A 327 -22.40 -9.22 -1.56
N MET A 328 -23.50 -9.21 -0.79
CA MET A 328 -23.58 -9.82 0.54
C MET A 328 -23.87 -11.32 0.53
N ARG A 329 -23.67 -11.98 -0.61
CA ARG A 329 -23.71 -13.44 -0.72
C ARG A 329 -22.34 -14.01 -0.35
N GLU A 330 -22.30 -14.92 0.61
CA GLU A 330 -21.07 -15.66 0.94
C GLU A 330 -20.78 -16.76 -0.12
N SER A 331 -21.83 -17.29 -0.75
CA SER A 331 -21.75 -18.27 -1.83
C SER A 331 -22.82 -18.04 -2.92
N GLU A 332 -22.67 -18.66 -4.09
CA GLU A 332 -23.68 -18.55 -5.17
C GLU A 332 -25.06 -19.07 -4.76
N ASP A 333 -25.10 -20.00 -3.80
CA ASP A 333 -26.32 -20.62 -3.28
C ASP A 333 -27.00 -19.79 -2.17
N ASP A 334 -26.33 -18.76 -1.63
CA ASP A 334 -26.91 -17.91 -0.60
C ASP A 334 -27.90 -16.88 -1.17
N VAL A 335 -29.01 -16.71 -0.46
CA VAL A 335 -29.98 -15.67 -0.79
C VAL A 335 -29.49 -14.34 -0.22
N PRO A 336 -29.38 -13.28 -1.04
CA PRO A 336 -28.99 -11.96 -0.56
C PRO A 336 -30.04 -11.40 0.40
N PRO A 337 -29.68 -10.37 1.20
CA PRO A 337 -30.65 -9.61 1.98
C PRO A 337 -31.82 -9.16 1.11
N ARG A 338 -33.02 -9.20 1.68
CA ARG A 338 -34.22 -8.65 1.04
C ARG A 338 -34.12 -7.13 0.94
N ALA A 339 -33.63 -6.50 2.00
CA ALA A 339 -33.38 -5.07 2.08
C ALA A 339 -32.13 -4.81 2.91
N GLY A 340 -31.49 -3.67 2.71
CA GLY A 340 -30.37 -3.22 3.52
C GLY A 340 -30.39 -1.71 3.71
N PHE A 341 -29.86 -1.25 4.84
CA PHE A 341 -29.91 0.13 5.27
C PHE A 341 -28.60 0.52 5.97
N GLN A 342 -28.14 1.75 5.77
CA GLN A 342 -27.18 2.39 6.68
C GLN A 342 -27.94 2.90 7.90
N VAL A 343 -27.42 2.61 9.09
CA VAL A 343 -27.90 3.17 10.36
C VAL A 343 -27.15 4.47 10.61
N LEU A 344 -27.89 5.57 10.72
CA LEU A 344 -27.31 6.90 10.75
C LEU A 344 -27.14 7.42 12.17
N ASP A 345 -26.21 8.35 12.36
CA ASP A 345 -25.93 9.03 13.63
C ASP A 345 -26.90 10.20 13.95
N ARG A 346 -27.59 10.72 12.92
CA ARG A 346 -28.63 11.76 12.97
C ARG A 346 -29.66 11.56 11.84
N ASP A 347 -30.74 12.33 11.88
CA ASP A 347 -31.81 12.24 10.90
C ASP A 347 -31.32 12.69 9.51
N ARG A 348 -31.81 12.04 8.45
CA ARG A 348 -31.60 12.52 7.08
C ARG A 348 -32.20 13.91 6.92
N PRO A 349 -31.46 14.87 6.36
CA PRO A 349 -31.99 16.21 6.15
C PRO A 349 -33.03 16.20 5.00
N GLU A 350 -34.13 16.94 5.18
CA GLU A 350 -35.14 17.15 4.15
C GLU A 350 -34.72 18.31 3.23
N VAL A 351 -33.77 18.08 2.32
CA VAL A 351 -33.29 19.11 1.37
C VAL A 351 -33.61 18.70 -0.06
N SER A 352 -34.41 19.52 -0.75
CA SER A 352 -34.84 19.26 -2.14
C SER A 352 -33.89 19.83 -3.20
N GLU A 353 -33.08 20.83 -2.84
CA GLU A 353 -32.10 21.50 -3.71
C GLU A 353 -30.86 21.92 -2.92
N GLY A 354 -29.67 21.75 -3.50
CA GLY A 354 -28.40 22.11 -2.88
C GLY A 354 -27.92 21.11 -1.82
N LEU A 355 -26.89 21.54 -1.09
CA LEU A 355 -26.29 20.77 0.01
C LEU A 355 -26.81 21.26 1.36
N PRO A 356 -27.12 20.36 2.30
CA PRO A 356 -27.41 20.74 3.68
C PRO A 356 -26.17 21.33 4.37
N PRO A 357 -26.35 22.11 5.46
CA PRO A 357 -25.26 22.49 6.35
C PRO A 357 -24.45 21.30 6.86
N ILE A 358 -23.15 21.52 7.12
CA ILE A 358 -22.21 20.43 7.44
C ILE A 358 -22.60 19.63 8.68
N ASP A 359 -23.17 20.28 9.67
CA ASP A 359 -23.65 19.68 10.92
C ASP A 359 -24.94 18.85 10.75
N GLN A 360 -25.65 19.00 9.63
CA GLN A 360 -26.88 18.25 9.33
C GLN A 360 -26.63 16.99 8.48
N ILE A 361 -25.44 16.82 7.91
CA ILE A 361 -25.11 15.64 7.09
C ILE A 361 -24.91 14.43 8.00
N PRO A 362 -25.63 13.32 7.83
CA PRO A 362 -25.46 12.15 8.68
C PRO A 362 -24.19 11.35 8.36
N GLU A 363 -23.67 10.66 9.38
CA GLU A 363 -22.70 9.58 9.26
C GLU A 363 -23.38 8.22 9.36
N ALA A 364 -22.87 7.24 8.62
CA ALA A 364 -23.28 5.85 8.73
C ALA A 364 -22.48 5.15 9.84
N ASN A 365 -23.16 4.79 10.92
CA ASN A 365 -22.57 4.11 12.08
C ASN A 365 -22.52 2.59 11.93
N ALA A 366 -23.39 2.01 11.09
CA ALA A 366 -23.49 0.57 10.87
C ALA A 366 -24.27 0.26 9.58
N MET A 367 -24.22 -0.99 9.14
CA MET A 367 -25.08 -1.51 8.07
C MET A 367 -26.04 -2.56 8.62
N ALA A 368 -27.33 -2.42 8.34
CA ALA A 368 -28.38 -3.34 8.77
C ALA A 368 -29.00 -4.03 7.56
N PHE A 369 -29.02 -5.37 7.58
CA PHE A 369 -29.55 -6.21 6.52
C PHE A 369 -30.74 -7.02 7.04
N VAL A 370 -31.84 -6.97 6.29
CA VAL A 370 -33.07 -7.68 6.61
C VAL A 370 -33.22 -8.87 5.67
N TYR A 371 -33.33 -10.07 6.24
CA TYR A 371 -33.52 -11.31 5.52
C TYR A 371 -34.96 -11.81 5.69
N GLY A 372 -35.58 -12.22 4.59
CA GLY A 372 -36.85 -12.93 4.61
C GLY A 372 -36.70 -14.35 5.18
N LYS A 373 -37.84 -14.99 5.45
CA LYS A 373 -37.86 -16.39 5.88
C LYS A 373 -37.33 -17.29 4.76
N GLN A 374 -36.37 -18.16 5.10
CA GLN A 374 -35.79 -19.16 4.22
C GLN A 374 -36.31 -20.56 4.60
N THR A 375 -35.99 -21.58 3.80
CA THR A 375 -36.41 -22.96 4.06
C THR A 375 -35.85 -23.51 5.37
N ASP A 376 -34.66 -23.07 5.76
CA ASP A 376 -33.86 -23.55 6.89
C ASP A 376 -33.59 -22.46 7.95
N ARG A 377 -33.98 -21.20 7.70
CA ARG A 377 -33.74 -20.07 8.61
C ARG A 377 -34.98 -19.19 8.79
N SER A 378 -35.18 -18.71 10.01
CA SER A 378 -36.17 -17.68 10.33
C SER A 378 -35.89 -16.39 9.57
N ALA A 379 -36.90 -15.52 9.43
CA ALA A 379 -36.64 -14.14 9.05
C ALA A 379 -35.79 -13.50 10.15
N ARG A 380 -34.82 -12.67 9.76
CA ARG A 380 -33.82 -12.13 10.69
C ARG A 380 -33.31 -10.78 10.24
N ILE A 381 -32.74 -10.05 11.19
CA ILE A 381 -31.93 -8.86 10.93
C ILE A 381 -30.50 -9.13 11.36
N GLU A 382 -29.55 -8.66 10.55
CA GLU A 382 -28.12 -8.69 10.87
C GLU A 382 -27.55 -7.28 10.72
N VAL A 383 -26.86 -6.79 11.74
CA VAL A 383 -26.25 -5.46 11.77
C VAL A 383 -24.75 -5.62 11.92
N HIS A 384 -24.00 -5.11 10.96
CA HIS A 384 -22.55 -5.27 10.84
C HIS A 384 -21.83 -3.95 11.12
N ASP A 385 -20.52 -4.07 11.35
CA ASP A 385 -19.57 -2.96 11.56
C ASP A 385 -19.89 -2.05 12.75
N VAL A 386 -20.53 -2.59 13.80
CA VAL A 386 -20.93 -1.81 14.98
C VAL A 386 -19.74 -1.67 15.93
N THR A 387 -19.09 -0.51 15.93
CA THR A 387 -17.98 -0.23 16.86
C THR A 387 -18.46 -0.02 18.30
N SER A 388 -17.57 -0.23 19.28
CA SER A 388 -17.86 -0.01 20.70
C SER A 388 -18.32 1.41 21.04
N SER A 389 -17.94 2.42 20.25
CA SER A 389 -18.35 3.81 20.46
C SER A 389 -19.79 4.11 20.07
N VAL A 390 -20.39 3.33 19.16
CA VAL A 390 -21.75 3.56 18.63
C VAL A 390 -22.73 2.44 18.97
N LEU A 391 -22.26 1.41 19.69
CA LEU A 391 -23.01 0.18 19.98
C LEU A 391 -24.37 0.44 20.63
N ASP A 392 -24.41 1.27 21.68
CA ASP A 392 -25.64 1.54 22.42
C ASP A 392 -26.65 2.31 21.58
N ASP A 393 -26.18 3.31 20.82
CA ASP A 393 -27.01 4.10 19.92
C ASP A 393 -27.59 3.25 18.79
N VAL A 394 -26.75 2.45 18.11
CA VAL A 394 -27.17 1.55 17.04
C VAL A 394 -28.17 0.52 17.56
N ARG A 395 -27.90 -0.10 18.73
CA ARG A 395 -28.83 -1.03 19.37
C ARG A 395 -30.18 -0.38 19.62
N ALA A 396 -30.18 0.83 20.19
CA ALA A 396 -31.41 1.56 20.45
C ALA A 396 -32.21 1.87 19.18
N GLN A 397 -31.56 2.25 18.07
CA GLN A 397 -32.24 2.49 16.80
C GLN A 397 -32.83 1.20 16.20
N ILE A 398 -32.08 0.10 16.25
CA ILE A 398 -32.56 -1.19 15.74
C ILE A 398 -33.73 -1.70 16.58
N GLN A 399 -33.69 -1.53 17.91
CA GLN A 399 -34.76 -1.97 18.80
C GLN A 399 -36.10 -1.28 18.48
N LYS A 400 -36.08 0.00 18.09
CA LYS A 400 -37.30 0.75 17.71
C LYS A 400 -38.03 0.14 16.52
N VAL A 401 -37.30 -0.46 15.57
CA VAL A 401 -37.89 -1.00 14.33
C VAL A 401 -38.28 -2.48 14.45
N ILE A 402 -37.60 -3.26 15.30
CA ILE A 402 -37.94 -4.68 15.52
C ILE A 402 -38.89 -4.91 16.71
N GLY A 403 -39.04 -3.91 17.59
CA GLY A 403 -39.90 -3.93 18.78
C GLY A 403 -39.20 -4.43 20.05
N ASP A 404 -39.55 -3.86 21.20
CA ASP A 404 -38.87 -4.06 22.50
C ASP A 404 -38.85 -5.51 23.04
N SER A 405 -39.72 -6.38 22.51
CA SER A 405 -39.79 -7.79 22.91
C SER A 405 -38.80 -8.69 22.20
N VAL A 406 -38.13 -8.21 21.14
CA VAL A 406 -37.16 -8.99 20.36
C VAL A 406 -35.76 -8.79 20.94
N GLU A 407 -35.09 -9.87 21.30
CA GLU A 407 -33.73 -9.80 21.85
C GLU A 407 -32.68 -9.66 20.75
N LEU A 408 -31.90 -8.58 20.79
CA LEU A 408 -30.71 -8.39 19.94
C LEU A 408 -29.50 -9.09 20.55
N GLN A 409 -29.06 -10.17 19.92
CA GLN A 409 -27.83 -10.86 20.27
C GLN A 409 -26.64 -10.03 19.79
N GLN A 410 -25.64 -9.86 20.67
CA GLN A 410 -24.37 -9.23 20.33
C GLN A 410 -23.29 -10.30 20.20
N LYS A 411 -22.57 -10.28 19.08
CA LYS A 411 -21.43 -11.16 18.80
C LYS A 411 -20.21 -10.30 18.50
N SER A 412 -19.05 -10.71 18.99
CA SER A 412 -17.78 -10.08 18.58
C SER A 412 -17.56 -10.32 17.09
N SER A 413 -17.10 -9.30 16.39
CA SER A 413 -16.61 -9.39 15.01
C SER A 413 -15.09 -9.21 14.98
N ASP A 414 -14.51 -9.32 13.78
CA ASP A 414 -13.13 -8.91 13.55
C ASP A 414 -12.99 -7.40 13.84
N PRO A 415 -11.94 -6.99 14.58
CA PRO A 415 -11.79 -5.60 14.97
C PRO A 415 -11.45 -4.73 13.75
N LEU A 416 -11.94 -3.49 13.75
CA LEU A 416 -11.69 -2.58 12.64
C LEU A 416 -10.31 -1.92 12.77
N PRO A 417 -9.48 -1.93 11.72
CA PRO A 417 -8.16 -1.30 11.76
C PRO A 417 -8.28 0.22 11.86
N PHE A 418 -7.27 0.87 12.46
CA PHE A 418 -7.24 2.32 12.71
C PHE A 418 -7.69 3.17 11.52
N LEU A 419 -7.14 2.94 10.31
CA LEU A 419 -7.49 3.70 9.12
C LEU A 419 -8.97 3.57 8.70
N ALA A 420 -9.64 2.46 9.02
CA ALA A 420 -11.06 2.30 8.75
C ALA A 420 -11.89 3.07 9.79
N VAL A 421 -11.51 2.97 11.06
CA VAL A 421 -12.23 3.59 12.20
C VAL A 421 -12.23 5.11 12.13
N VAL A 422 -11.12 5.72 11.71
CA VAL A 422 -10.96 7.18 11.76
C VAL A 422 -11.44 7.92 10.50
N GLN A 423 -11.92 7.19 9.50
CA GLN A 423 -12.46 7.80 8.28
C GLN A 423 -13.95 8.12 8.45
N PRO A 424 -14.36 9.40 8.33
CA PRO A 424 -15.77 9.78 8.39
C PRO A 424 -16.58 9.03 7.33
N GLN A 425 -17.61 8.30 7.75
CA GLN A 425 -18.47 7.52 6.87
C GLN A 425 -19.69 8.35 6.50
N VAL A 426 -19.58 9.19 5.48
CA VAL A 426 -20.70 10.04 5.05
C VAL A 426 -21.83 9.14 4.53
N ALA A 427 -23.06 9.35 5.01
CA ALA A 427 -24.20 8.56 4.60
C ALA A 427 -24.49 8.69 3.09
N MET A 428 -24.92 7.60 2.46
CA MET A 428 -25.34 7.51 1.06
C MET A 428 -26.69 8.21 0.81
N VAL A 429 -26.73 9.51 1.07
CA VAL A 429 -27.89 10.36 0.80
C VAL A 429 -27.62 11.11 -0.49
N ARG A 430 -28.60 11.06 -1.40
CA ARG A 430 -28.52 11.76 -2.68
C ARG A 430 -28.78 13.25 -2.47
N PHE A 431 -27.80 14.07 -2.81
CA PHE A 431 -27.96 15.52 -2.87
C PHE A 431 -27.83 16.01 -4.31
N LYS A 432 -28.52 17.10 -4.63
CA LYS A 432 -28.38 17.80 -5.91
C LYS A 432 -27.35 18.91 -5.74
N ALA A 433 -26.14 18.67 -6.21
CA ALA A 433 -25.03 19.60 -6.11
C ALA A 433 -24.14 19.51 -7.35
N SER A 434 -23.46 20.61 -7.68
CA SER A 434 -22.34 20.55 -8.62
C SER A 434 -21.17 19.76 -8.01
N ALA A 435 -20.27 19.27 -8.87
CA ALA A 435 -19.07 18.57 -8.40
C ALA A 435 -18.19 19.47 -7.51
N MET A 436 -18.05 20.76 -7.86
CA MET A 436 -17.32 21.72 -7.02
C MET A 436 -17.95 21.92 -5.63
N GLU A 437 -19.27 22.06 -5.54
CA GLU A 437 -19.95 22.18 -4.24
C GLU A 437 -19.76 20.91 -3.40
N ALA A 438 -19.82 19.74 -4.03
CA ALA A 438 -19.62 18.46 -3.36
C ALA A 438 -18.17 18.26 -2.87
N ASP A 439 -17.17 18.65 -3.67
CA ASP A 439 -15.76 18.61 -3.27
C ASP A 439 -15.50 19.53 -2.07
N ALA A 440 -16.02 20.76 -2.10
CA ALA A 440 -15.87 21.71 -0.99
C ALA A 440 -16.52 21.19 0.30
N MET A 441 -17.71 20.59 0.20
CA MET A 441 -18.39 19.95 1.32
C MET A 441 -17.59 18.76 1.87
N GLN A 442 -17.02 17.93 1.00
CA GLN A 442 -16.22 16.77 1.41
C GLN A 442 -14.93 17.20 2.14
N GLU A 443 -14.30 18.28 1.68
CA GLU A 443 -13.16 18.89 2.36
C GLU A 443 -13.55 19.40 3.75
N GLU A 444 -14.64 20.17 3.86
CA GLU A 444 -15.11 20.71 5.14
C GLU A 444 -15.53 19.61 6.13
N LEU A 445 -16.21 18.57 5.63
CA LEU A 445 -16.53 17.36 6.40
C LEU A 445 -15.27 16.71 6.95
N THR A 446 -14.25 16.54 6.11
CA THR A 446 -12.98 15.93 6.51
C THR A 446 -12.27 16.76 7.56
N GLN A 447 -12.15 18.07 7.35
CA GLN A 447 -11.50 18.99 8.30
C GLN A 447 -12.20 19.10 9.66
N THR A 448 -13.51 18.81 9.70
CA THR A 448 -14.33 18.93 10.92
C THR A 448 -14.44 17.60 11.66
N ARG A 449 -14.66 16.50 10.94
CA ARG A 449 -15.00 15.19 11.53
C ARG A 449 -13.79 14.30 11.75
N MET A 450 -12.83 14.29 10.83
CA MET A 450 -11.66 13.42 10.93
C MET A 450 -10.84 13.65 12.22
N PRO A 451 -10.59 14.90 12.68
CA PRO A 451 -9.90 15.11 13.95
C PRO A 451 -10.64 14.52 15.14
N VAL A 452 -11.98 14.65 15.14
CA VAL A 452 -12.85 14.13 16.18
C VAL A 452 -12.87 12.59 16.14
N ALA A 453 -12.94 12.00 14.95
CA ALA A 453 -12.89 10.55 14.76
C ALA A 453 -11.56 9.97 15.25
N ILE A 454 -10.42 10.57 14.90
CA ILE A 454 -9.10 10.17 15.40
C ILE A 454 -9.04 10.28 16.94
N ALA A 455 -9.51 11.40 17.51
CA ALA A 455 -9.42 11.66 18.94
C ALA A 455 -10.35 10.76 19.78
N ASN A 456 -11.52 10.39 19.23
CA ASN A 456 -12.52 9.56 19.92
C ASN A 456 -12.44 8.07 19.61
N ALA A 457 -11.59 7.64 18.66
CA ALA A 457 -11.39 6.23 18.37
C ALA A 457 -10.98 5.46 19.64
N LYS A 458 -11.72 4.41 19.97
CA LYS A 458 -11.44 3.53 21.11
C LYS A 458 -10.49 2.42 20.67
N LEU A 459 -9.25 2.48 21.14
CA LEU A 459 -8.16 1.64 20.61
C LEU A 459 -7.59 0.70 21.68
N GLY A 460 -7.18 -0.50 21.26
CA GLY A 460 -6.61 -1.52 22.15
C GLY A 460 -5.38 -1.03 22.93
N ILE A 461 -4.51 -0.23 22.32
CA ILE A 461 -3.30 0.35 22.94
C ILE A 461 -3.64 1.26 24.13
N LEU A 462 -4.80 1.91 24.08
CA LEU A 462 -5.31 2.76 25.16
C LEU A 462 -6.17 1.98 26.17
N GLY A 463 -6.32 0.67 26.00
CA GLY A 463 -7.21 -0.17 26.81
C GLY A 463 -8.68 0.01 26.44
N ASN A 464 -8.98 0.09 25.14
CA ASN A 464 -10.32 0.36 24.58
C ASN A 464 -10.92 1.71 25.00
N ALA A 465 -10.05 2.67 25.36
CA ALA A 465 -10.40 4.06 25.60
C ALA A 465 -9.92 4.95 24.42
N SER A 466 -10.34 6.20 24.41
CA SER A 466 -9.94 7.20 23.40
C SER A 466 -8.82 8.14 23.87
N LEU A 467 -8.26 8.92 22.94
CA LEU A 467 -7.29 9.98 23.28
C LEU A 467 -7.91 11.03 24.20
N VAL A 468 -9.19 11.35 24.01
CA VAL A 468 -9.94 12.30 24.83
C VAL A 468 -10.18 11.75 26.24
N GLU A 469 -10.62 10.49 26.33
CA GLU A 469 -10.90 9.83 27.62
C GLU A 469 -9.62 9.67 28.47
N THR A 470 -8.47 9.50 27.82
CA THR A 470 -7.17 9.32 28.47
C THR A 470 -6.35 10.62 28.57
N ALA A 471 -6.91 11.77 28.18
CA ALA A 471 -6.18 13.04 28.02
C ALA A 471 -5.48 13.57 29.29
N GLU A 472 -5.97 13.17 30.47
CA GLU A 472 -5.39 13.54 31.78
C GLU A 472 -4.59 12.40 32.44
N ASP A 473 -4.55 11.21 31.82
CA ASP A 473 -3.83 10.06 32.37
C ASP A 473 -2.35 10.10 31.98
N ALA A 474 -1.50 10.53 32.92
CA ALA A 474 -0.06 10.58 32.74
C ALA A 474 0.56 9.19 32.52
N THR A 475 -0.08 8.11 32.98
CA THR A 475 0.44 6.74 32.78
C THR A 475 0.27 6.27 31.33
N LYS A 476 -0.61 6.93 30.56
CA LYS A 476 -0.89 6.67 29.14
C LYS A 476 -0.19 7.64 28.20
N LEU A 477 0.72 8.49 28.71
CA LEU A 477 1.37 9.52 27.90
C LEU A 477 2.11 8.92 26.69
N LEU A 478 2.84 7.81 26.89
CA LEU A 478 3.54 7.12 25.80
C LEU A 478 2.54 6.62 24.74
N GLU A 479 1.54 5.84 25.13
CA GLU A 479 0.56 5.24 24.23
C GLU A 479 -0.28 6.28 23.49
N ARG A 480 -0.69 7.36 24.17
CA ARG A 480 -1.39 8.49 23.54
C ARG A 480 -0.53 9.17 22.49
N THR A 481 0.74 9.40 22.83
CA THR A 481 1.69 10.02 21.88
C THR A 481 1.88 9.10 20.68
N VAL A 482 1.98 7.78 20.90
CA VAL A 482 2.08 6.78 19.82
C VAL A 482 0.89 6.84 18.86
N VAL A 483 -0.36 6.90 19.34
CA VAL A 483 -1.54 6.98 18.46
C VAL A 483 -1.47 8.24 17.57
N VAL A 484 -1.13 9.39 18.14
CA VAL A 484 -1.03 10.64 17.36
C VAL A 484 0.12 10.59 16.36
N ARG A 485 1.29 10.04 16.75
CA ARG A 485 2.44 9.87 15.85
C ARG A 485 2.14 8.89 14.72
N VAL A 486 1.38 7.82 14.96
CA VAL A 486 0.97 6.92 13.88
C VAL A 486 0.02 7.63 12.91
N ALA A 487 -0.95 8.40 13.42
CA ALA A 487 -1.85 9.20 12.59
C ALA A 487 -1.07 10.21 11.72
N GLU A 488 -0.07 10.87 12.29
CA GLU A 488 0.82 11.83 11.61
C GLU A 488 1.64 11.20 10.48
N GLN A 489 1.83 9.88 10.49
CA GLN A 489 2.66 9.17 9.52
C GLN A 489 1.84 8.46 8.43
N TYR A 490 0.52 8.62 8.41
CA TYR A 490 -0.35 8.17 7.33
C TYR A 490 -0.70 9.32 6.39
N ASP A 491 -0.16 9.27 5.17
CA ASP A 491 -0.48 10.26 4.14
C ASP A 491 -1.98 10.28 3.79
N ALA A 492 -2.65 9.11 3.82
CA ALA A 492 -4.10 8.99 3.62
C ALA A 492 -4.95 9.76 4.65
N LEU A 493 -4.38 10.18 5.79
CA LEU A 493 -5.06 11.00 6.78
C LEU A 493 -4.64 12.47 6.65
N ILE A 494 -3.34 12.73 6.72
CA ILE A 494 -2.80 14.10 6.84
C ILE A 494 -2.87 14.89 5.54
N SER A 495 -2.94 14.23 4.38
CA SER A 495 -3.06 14.91 3.09
C SER A 495 -4.45 15.53 2.88
N LYS A 496 -5.47 15.07 3.60
CA LYS A 496 -6.87 15.48 3.41
C LYS A 496 -7.24 16.82 4.05
N GLY A 497 -6.35 17.43 4.82
CA GLY A 497 -6.56 18.77 5.37
C GLY A 497 -5.41 19.28 6.23
N GLU A 498 -5.11 20.58 6.13
CA GLU A 498 -3.94 21.19 6.77
C GLU A 498 -4.02 21.23 8.31
N ASP A 499 -5.22 21.44 8.85
CA ASP A 499 -5.44 21.61 10.30
C ASP A 499 -5.80 20.31 11.04
N VAL A 500 -5.87 19.17 10.35
CA VAL A 500 -6.39 17.91 10.93
C VAL A 500 -5.57 17.52 12.16
N LEU A 501 -4.26 17.41 12.02
CA LEU A 501 -3.39 17.02 13.14
C LEU A 501 -3.36 18.05 14.26
N LYS A 502 -3.35 19.35 13.93
CA LYS A 502 -3.36 20.42 14.93
C LYS A 502 -4.58 20.30 15.86
N LYS A 503 -5.75 20.01 15.29
CA LYS A 503 -6.98 19.74 16.07
C LYS A 503 -6.87 18.45 16.89
N VAL A 504 -6.29 17.38 16.33
CA VAL A 504 -6.04 16.13 17.08
C VAL A 504 -5.12 16.36 18.29
N TYR A 505 -4.00 17.08 18.12
CA TYR A 505 -3.10 17.43 19.23
C TYR A 505 -3.82 18.21 20.33
N ALA A 506 -4.63 19.20 19.96
CA ALA A 506 -5.43 19.98 20.91
C ALA A 506 -6.45 19.11 21.68
N LEU A 507 -7.18 18.23 20.99
CA LEU A 507 -8.14 17.32 21.60
C LEU A 507 -7.45 16.29 22.51
N ALA A 508 -6.29 15.79 22.09
CA ALA A 508 -5.49 14.83 22.82
C ALA A 508 -4.68 15.46 23.96
N LYS A 509 -4.64 16.80 24.10
CA LYS A 509 -3.81 17.54 25.06
C LYS A 509 -2.33 17.13 25.00
N LEU A 510 -1.80 17.05 23.78
CA LEU A 510 -0.40 16.73 23.51
C LEU A 510 0.25 17.86 22.71
N GLU A 511 1.55 18.02 22.88
CA GLU A 511 2.32 18.97 22.08
C GLU A 511 2.83 18.30 20.79
N PRO A 512 2.74 18.98 19.64
CA PRO A 512 3.36 18.52 18.41
C PRO A 512 4.88 18.56 18.52
N LEU A 513 5.55 17.74 17.71
CA LEU A 513 6.99 17.85 17.59
C LEU A 513 7.39 19.18 16.96
N PRO A 514 8.52 19.78 17.38
CA PRO A 514 8.98 21.04 16.81
C PRO A 514 9.38 20.86 15.34
N ALA A 515 9.33 21.96 14.59
CA ALA A 515 9.91 22.02 13.25
C ALA A 515 11.43 21.74 13.31
N ILE A 516 11.97 21.21 12.21
CA ILE A 516 13.37 20.84 12.07
C ILE A 516 14.03 21.84 11.12
N THR A 517 15.01 22.58 11.63
CA THR A 517 15.89 23.42 10.82
C THR A 517 17.11 22.61 10.39
N LEU A 518 17.48 22.71 9.12
CA LEU A 518 18.59 21.99 8.52
C LEU A 518 19.52 22.95 7.78
N GLN A 519 20.78 22.56 7.65
CA GLN A 519 21.71 23.10 6.66
C GLN A 519 21.60 22.32 5.35
N ASP A 520 21.99 22.93 4.22
CA ASP A 520 21.99 22.28 2.91
C ASP A 520 22.78 20.95 2.91
N SER A 521 23.88 20.85 3.68
CA SER A 521 24.69 19.64 3.79
C SER A 521 24.02 18.47 4.54
N GLU A 522 22.88 18.70 5.19
CA GLU A 522 22.22 17.73 6.08
C GLU A 522 21.01 17.03 5.41
N ILE A 523 20.53 17.55 4.27
CA ILE A 523 19.26 17.15 3.64
C ILE A 523 19.18 15.66 3.25
N GLU A 524 20.32 15.03 2.95
CA GLU A 524 20.40 13.62 2.59
C GLU A 524 20.25 12.68 3.79
N SER A 525 20.55 13.18 4.99
CA SER A 525 20.58 12.38 6.23
C SER A 525 19.24 12.34 6.97
N VAL A 526 18.29 13.20 6.61
CA VAL A 526 17.02 13.34 7.31
C VAL A 526 16.17 12.08 7.17
N SER A 527 15.38 11.73 8.18
CA SER A 527 14.44 10.60 8.10
C SER A 527 13.25 10.93 7.19
N ASN A 528 12.69 9.90 6.56
CA ASN A 528 11.43 10.03 5.82
C ASN A 528 10.27 10.51 6.70
N THR A 529 10.27 10.12 7.97
CA THR A 529 9.24 10.48 8.97
C THR A 529 9.27 11.96 9.37
N ASP A 530 10.36 12.65 9.04
CA ASP A 530 10.62 14.03 9.45
C ASP A 530 10.37 15.04 8.33
N LEU A 531 10.15 14.60 7.08
CA LEU A 531 10.01 15.49 5.93
C LEU A 531 8.93 16.55 6.10
N ASN A 532 7.79 16.21 6.73
CA ASN A 532 6.69 17.14 6.96
C ASN A 532 6.99 18.23 8.01
N ARG A 533 8.08 18.08 8.77
CA ARG A 533 8.48 19.01 9.84
C ARG A 533 9.65 19.91 9.44
N ILE A 534 10.23 19.72 8.26
CA ILE A 534 11.37 20.52 7.82
C ILE A 534 10.93 21.97 7.58
N ASP A 535 11.63 22.91 8.21
CA ASP A 535 11.54 24.33 7.88
C ASP A 535 12.46 24.64 6.69
N SER A 536 11.88 25.06 5.57
CA SER A 536 12.62 25.41 4.35
C SER A 536 13.13 26.85 4.31
N SER A 537 12.92 27.65 5.36
CA SER A 537 13.25 29.09 5.37
C SER A 537 14.73 29.40 5.15
N GLN A 538 15.62 28.50 5.60
CA GLN A 538 17.09 28.66 5.49
C GLN A 538 17.71 27.79 4.39
N LEU A 539 16.91 26.99 3.68
CA LEU A 539 17.40 26.08 2.65
C LEU A 539 17.51 26.78 1.30
N SER A 540 18.53 26.39 0.53
CA SER A 540 18.66 26.77 -0.87
C SER A 540 17.54 26.16 -1.72
N GLU A 541 17.33 26.75 -2.91
CA GLU A 541 16.36 26.25 -3.88
C GLU A 541 16.70 24.84 -4.38
N GLU A 542 17.99 24.52 -4.53
CA GLU A 542 18.47 23.19 -4.92
C GLU A 542 18.13 22.15 -3.85
N SER A 543 18.36 22.48 -2.57
CA SER A 543 17.94 21.65 -1.44
C SER A 543 16.43 21.43 -1.40
N CYS A 544 15.64 22.48 -1.64
CA CYS A 544 14.18 22.36 -1.72
C CYS A 544 13.72 21.47 -2.88
N LEU A 545 14.38 21.55 -4.04
CA LEU A 545 14.11 20.68 -5.18
C LEU A 545 14.42 19.22 -4.88
N TYR A 546 15.55 18.95 -4.21
CA TYR A 546 15.90 17.62 -3.76
C TYR A 546 14.86 17.05 -2.79
N LEU A 547 14.47 17.84 -1.78
CA LEU A 547 13.47 17.42 -0.78
C LEU A 547 12.07 17.24 -1.39
N LEU A 548 11.70 18.04 -2.39
CA LEU A 548 10.46 17.84 -3.15
C LEU A 548 10.46 16.47 -3.84
N GLN A 549 11.53 16.14 -4.58
CA GLN A 549 11.64 14.84 -5.26
C GLN A 549 11.61 13.67 -4.27
N ARG A 550 12.30 13.83 -3.14
CA ARG A 550 12.30 12.82 -2.08
C ARG A 550 10.90 12.62 -1.47
N ALA A 551 10.18 13.70 -1.20
CA ALA A 551 8.81 13.65 -0.69
C ALA A 551 7.85 12.96 -1.68
N GLN A 552 8.02 13.20 -2.99
CA GLN A 552 7.26 12.50 -4.05
C GLN A 552 7.53 10.99 -4.06
N GLN A 553 8.79 10.58 -3.90
CA GLN A 553 9.15 9.17 -3.92
C GLN A 553 8.49 8.34 -2.82
N ILE A 554 8.12 8.98 -1.71
CA ILE A 554 7.54 8.32 -0.52
C ILE A 554 6.09 8.70 -0.23
N SER A 555 5.43 9.47 -1.11
CA SER A 555 4.11 10.05 -0.89
C SER A 555 3.99 10.75 0.47
N ALA A 556 4.75 11.84 0.66
CA ALA A 556 4.64 12.75 1.79
C ALA A 556 3.97 14.05 1.34
N THR A 557 2.66 14.02 1.12
CA THR A 557 1.89 15.08 0.45
C THR A 557 2.01 16.46 1.13
N PRO A 558 1.99 16.59 2.47
CA PRO A 558 2.22 17.88 3.11
C PRO A 558 3.60 18.49 2.79
N ALA A 559 4.67 17.67 2.85
CA ALA A 559 6.01 18.10 2.44
C ALA A 559 6.06 18.45 0.93
N ILE A 560 5.37 17.69 0.08
CA ILE A 560 5.26 17.99 -1.36
C ILE A 560 4.66 19.39 -1.56
N ARG A 561 3.52 19.69 -0.92
CA ARG A 561 2.88 21.02 -0.99
C ARG A 561 3.83 22.12 -0.52
N HIS A 562 4.44 21.92 0.65
CA HIS A 562 5.36 22.87 1.26
C HIS A 562 6.55 23.22 0.35
N PHE A 563 7.29 22.23 -0.14
CA PHE A 563 8.45 22.47 -0.98
C PHE A 563 8.07 22.98 -2.37
N ALA A 564 6.98 22.48 -2.96
CA ALA A 564 6.51 23.00 -4.24
C ALA A 564 6.15 24.49 -4.15
N GLN A 565 5.42 24.91 -3.11
CA GLN A 565 5.11 26.32 -2.87
C GLN A 565 6.37 27.15 -2.65
N ARG A 566 7.37 26.65 -1.89
CA ARG A 566 8.65 27.33 -1.69
C ARG A 566 9.42 27.56 -2.99
N ILE A 567 9.40 26.60 -3.91
CA ILE A 567 10.03 26.69 -5.23
C ILE A 567 9.25 27.65 -6.15
N ILE A 568 7.91 27.59 -6.11
CA ILE A 568 7.03 28.50 -6.87
C ILE A 568 7.20 29.96 -6.40
N ALA A 569 7.40 30.19 -5.11
CA ALA A 569 7.66 31.52 -4.57
C ALA A 569 9.07 32.05 -4.90
N ALA A 570 10.02 31.16 -5.22
CA ALA A 570 11.41 31.54 -5.47
C ALA A 570 11.61 32.26 -6.82
N GLU A 571 12.57 33.18 -6.84
CA GLU A 571 13.15 33.72 -8.06
C GLU A 571 14.27 32.80 -8.54
N LEU A 572 13.95 31.94 -9.51
CA LEU A 572 14.91 31.00 -10.09
C LEU A 572 15.61 31.58 -11.33
N PRO A 573 16.90 31.24 -11.54
CA PRO A 573 17.60 31.49 -12.79
C PRO A 573 16.86 30.94 -14.03
N GLU A 574 17.15 31.51 -15.20
CA GLU A 574 16.53 31.13 -16.48
C GLU A 574 16.60 29.62 -16.79
N ASP A 575 17.74 28.99 -16.52
CA ASP A 575 18.00 27.57 -16.73
C ASP A 575 17.25 26.66 -15.75
N GLN A 576 16.73 27.21 -14.66
CA GLN A 576 15.97 26.49 -13.62
C GLN A 576 14.46 26.74 -13.70
N LYS A 577 13.96 27.54 -14.65
CA LYS A 577 12.52 27.81 -14.78
C LYS A 577 11.68 26.56 -15.08
N MET A 578 12.27 25.53 -15.68
CA MET A 578 11.60 24.24 -15.88
C MET A 578 11.33 23.53 -14.54
N ALA A 579 12.20 23.70 -13.54
CA ALA A 579 12.00 23.15 -12.21
C ALA A 579 10.78 23.79 -11.52
N LYS A 580 10.51 25.08 -11.78
CA LYS A 580 9.29 25.77 -11.33
C LYS A 580 8.03 25.21 -11.96
N LEU A 581 8.06 24.87 -13.26
CA LEU A 581 6.94 24.18 -13.91
C LEU A 581 6.70 22.78 -13.32
N LEU A 582 7.76 22.03 -13.03
CA LEU A 582 7.64 20.75 -12.34
C LEU A 582 7.00 20.92 -10.96
N ALA A 583 7.38 21.95 -10.20
CA ALA A 583 6.78 22.28 -8.91
C ALA A 583 5.28 22.62 -9.05
N TYR A 584 4.89 23.42 -10.05
CA TYR A 584 3.48 23.68 -10.35
C TYR A 584 2.70 22.40 -10.65
N SER A 585 3.17 21.57 -11.59
CA SER A 585 2.49 20.29 -11.91
C SER A 585 2.39 19.36 -10.70
N THR A 586 3.40 19.38 -9.85
CA THR A 586 3.41 18.63 -8.60
C THR A 586 2.36 19.14 -7.62
N LEU A 587 2.27 20.46 -7.45
CA LEU A 587 1.29 21.08 -6.55
C LEU A 587 -0.15 20.87 -7.03
N VAL A 588 -0.40 20.93 -8.34
CA VAL A 588 -1.70 20.59 -8.95
C VAL A 588 -2.12 19.19 -8.54
N ASN A 589 -1.24 18.19 -8.69
CA ASN A 589 -1.54 16.81 -8.31
C ASN A 589 -1.67 16.59 -6.79
N ALA A 590 -1.06 17.46 -5.98
CA ALA A 590 -1.09 17.40 -4.53
C ALA A 590 -2.23 18.25 -3.92
N SER A 591 -3.03 18.98 -4.71
CA SER A 591 -4.07 19.88 -4.21
C SER A 591 -5.15 19.13 -3.43
N SER A 592 -5.72 19.76 -2.39
CA SER A 592 -6.77 19.14 -1.56
C SER A 592 -8.16 19.16 -2.20
N ASN A 593 -8.41 20.11 -3.10
CA ASN A 593 -9.67 20.28 -3.80
C ASN A 593 -9.46 20.70 -5.27
N ALA A 594 -10.51 20.54 -6.08
CA ALA A 594 -10.47 20.88 -7.51
C ALA A 594 -10.27 22.38 -7.78
N GLN A 595 -10.74 23.26 -6.90
CA GLN A 595 -10.64 24.71 -7.08
C GLN A 595 -9.19 25.19 -6.99
N ASP A 596 -8.45 24.73 -5.98
CA ASP A 596 -7.04 25.04 -5.79
C ASP A 596 -6.18 24.43 -6.89
N ALA A 597 -6.51 23.21 -7.34
CA ALA A 597 -5.84 22.60 -8.49
C ALA A 597 -6.02 23.43 -9.77
N ILE A 598 -7.24 23.92 -10.01
CA ILE A 598 -7.58 24.80 -11.13
C ILE A 598 -6.86 26.15 -11.03
N ALA A 599 -6.86 26.78 -9.85
CA ALA A 599 -6.15 28.04 -9.64
C ALA A 599 -4.63 27.87 -9.90
N THR A 600 -4.05 26.79 -9.35
CA THR A 600 -2.64 26.47 -9.51
C THR A 600 -2.27 26.22 -10.97
N ILE A 601 -3.11 25.52 -11.74
CA ILE A 601 -2.80 25.26 -13.17
C ILE A 601 -2.97 26.52 -14.03
N ASP A 602 -3.89 27.42 -13.68
CA ASP A 602 -4.04 28.71 -14.33
C ASP A 602 -2.80 29.59 -14.11
N GLU A 603 -2.27 29.63 -12.88
CA GLU A 603 -0.99 30.29 -12.57
C GLU A 603 0.19 29.67 -13.32
N ALA A 604 0.26 28.33 -13.37
CA ALA A 604 1.31 27.60 -14.06
C ALA A 604 1.37 27.94 -15.55
N LYS A 605 0.21 28.04 -16.21
CA LYS A 605 0.11 28.45 -17.62
C LYS A 605 0.56 29.89 -17.81
N ALA A 606 0.11 30.82 -16.97
CA ALA A 606 0.52 32.23 -17.05
C ALA A 606 2.04 32.36 -16.89
N PHE A 607 2.64 31.63 -15.95
CA PHE A 607 4.08 31.56 -15.79
C PHE A 607 4.78 30.96 -17.03
N ALA A 608 4.29 29.84 -17.55
CA ALA A 608 4.85 29.21 -18.75
C ALA A 608 4.84 30.16 -19.96
N GLU A 609 3.73 30.85 -20.20
CA GLU A 609 3.59 31.81 -21.30
C GLU A 609 4.54 33.00 -21.14
N ALA A 610 4.60 33.60 -19.96
CA ALA A 610 5.49 34.73 -19.67
C ALA A 610 6.97 34.39 -19.87
N ASN A 611 7.33 33.11 -19.73
CA ASN A 611 8.70 32.61 -19.83
C ASN A 611 8.96 31.78 -21.10
N GLN A 612 8.01 31.76 -22.05
CA GLN A 612 8.12 31.03 -23.33
C GLN A 612 8.42 29.52 -23.15
N LEU A 613 7.86 28.92 -22.10
CA LEU A 613 8.00 27.50 -21.80
C LEU A 613 6.85 26.68 -22.43
N PRO A 614 7.03 25.37 -22.65
CA PRO A 614 5.98 24.51 -23.21
C PRO A 614 4.72 24.44 -22.33
N THR A 615 3.54 24.61 -22.94
CA THR A 615 2.24 24.58 -22.22
C THR A 615 1.37 23.35 -22.52
N ALA A 616 1.76 22.49 -23.48
CA ALA A 616 0.95 21.36 -23.93
C ALA A 616 0.51 20.43 -22.78
N ASN A 617 1.45 20.00 -21.92
CA ASN A 617 1.15 19.11 -20.80
C ASN A 617 0.26 19.76 -19.73
N LEU A 618 0.38 21.08 -19.54
CA LEU A 618 -0.49 21.83 -18.62
C LEU A 618 -1.91 21.89 -19.16
N LEU A 619 -2.09 22.14 -20.45
CA LEU A 619 -3.41 22.15 -21.09
C LEU A 619 -4.06 20.75 -21.09
N LEU A 620 -3.29 19.68 -21.33
CA LEU A 620 -3.80 18.31 -21.22
C LEU A 620 -4.28 17.99 -19.79
N SER A 621 -3.50 18.41 -18.78
CA SER A 621 -3.86 18.23 -17.38
C SER A 621 -5.11 19.04 -17.02
N GLU A 622 -5.23 20.27 -17.52
CA GLU A 622 -6.40 21.14 -17.31
C GLU A 622 -7.69 20.51 -17.83
N VAL A 623 -7.67 19.90 -19.03
CA VAL A 623 -8.86 19.24 -19.59
C VAL A 623 -9.38 18.15 -18.64
N SER A 624 -8.48 17.37 -18.02
CA SER A 624 -8.87 16.36 -17.04
C SER A 624 -9.46 16.98 -15.77
N LEU A 625 -8.80 18.01 -15.23
CA LEU A 625 -9.22 18.69 -14.00
C LEU A 625 -10.59 19.36 -14.15
N ARG A 626 -10.80 20.09 -15.26
CA ARG A 626 -12.06 20.79 -15.52
C ARG A 626 -13.23 19.81 -15.71
N LEU A 627 -12.98 18.66 -16.36
CA LEU A 627 -14.00 17.61 -16.48
C LEU A 627 -14.37 17.02 -15.12
N GLN A 628 -13.37 16.69 -14.29
CA GLN A 628 -13.58 16.15 -12.94
C GLN A 628 -14.33 17.15 -12.06
N ALA A 629 -13.99 18.44 -12.15
CA ALA A 629 -14.67 19.52 -11.44
C ALA A 629 -16.09 19.81 -11.96
N GLY A 630 -16.53 19.18 -13.05
CA GLY A 630 -17.82 19.48 -13.69
C GLY A 630 -17.89 20.87 -14.35
N ASP A 631 -16.75 21.52 -14.58
CA ASP A 631 -16.64 22.82 -15.24
C ASP A 631 -16.72 22.65 -16.77
N GLY A 632 -17.94 22.56 -17.28
CA GLY A 632 -18.20 22.33 -18.70
C GLY A 632 -17.68 23.45 -19.62
N GLU A 633 -17.78 24.71 -19.18
CA GLU A 633 -17.29 25.86 -19.96
C GLU A 633 -15.76 25.89 -19.98
N GLY A 634 -15.11 25.71 -18.83
CA GLY A 634 -13.66 25.62 -18.73
C GLY A 634 -13.09 24.41 -19.49
N PHE A 635 -13.78 23.27 -19.45
CA PHE A 635 -13.43 22.08 -20.23
C PHE A 635 -13.43 22.35 -21.74
N GLN A 636 -14.50 22.96 -22.27
CA GLN A 636 -14.59 23.30 -23.69
C GLN A 636 -13.49 24.29 -24.09
N LYS A 637 -13.29 25.34 -23.30
CA LYS A 637 -12.26 26.34 -23.54
C LYS A 637 -10.84 25.75 -23.52
N ALA A 638 -10.56 24.80 -22.63
CA ALA A 638 -9.28 24.11 -22.56
C ALA A 638 -9.01 23.28 -23.84
N ILE A 639 -10.01 22.52 -24.31
CA ILE A 639 -9.91 21.76 -25.57
C ILE A 639 -9.72 22.69 -26.77
N GLU A 640 -10.49 23.77 -26.87
CA GLU A 640 -10.37 24.75 -27.94
C GLU A 640 -8.96 25.35 -27.98
N THR A 641 -8.45 25.77 -26.81
CA THR A 641 -7.11 26.36 -26.69
C THR A 641 -6.03 25.38 -27.10
N LEU A 642 -6.12 24.12 -26.63
CA LEU A 642 -5.18 23.06 -26.97
C LEU A 642 -5.20 22.75 -28.47
N THR A 643 -6.39 22.63 -29.06
CA THR A 643 -6.54 22.34 -30.50
C THR A 643 -6.05 23.50 -31.36
N GLN A 644 -6.32 24.76 -30.97
CA GLN A 644 -5.88 25.94 -31.71
C GLN A 644 -4.35 26.09 -31.70
N ARG A 645 -3.70 25.79 -30.57
CA ARG A 645 -2.24 25.94 -30.42
C ARG A 645 -1.46 24.73 -30.93
N TYR A 646 -1.94 23.52 -30.65
CA TYR A 646 -1.22 22.26 -30.83
C TYR A 646 -1.91 21.31 -31.82
N GLY A 647 -2.94 21.75 -32.54
CA GLY A 647 -3.69 20.91 -33.49
C GLY A 647 -2.86 20.33 -34.64
N ASN A 648 -1.71 20.93 -34.94
CA ASN A 648 -0.77 20.43 -35.95
C ASN A 648 0.32 19.50 -35.36
N GLU A 649 0.35 19.27 -34.05
CA GLU A 649 1.29 18.37 -33.38
C GLU A 649 0.63 16.99 -33.16
N PRO A 650 1.00 15.96 -33.95
CA PRO A 650 0.32 14.66 -33.91
C PRO A 650 0.41 13.97 -32.54
N GLU A 651 1.51 14.17 -31.81
CA GLU A 651 1.75 13.56 -30.50
C GLU A 651 0.79 14.12 -29.44
N VAL A 652 0.62 15.45 -29.38
CA VAL A 652 -0.29 16.11 -28.42
C VAL A 652 -1.74 15.75 -28.73
N MET A 653 -2.12 15.74 -30.01
CA MET A 653 -3.47 15.37 -30.42
C MET A 653 -3.78 13.88 -30.19
N ALA A 654 -2.79 12.99 -30.34
CA ALA A 654 -2.93 11.58 -29.98
C ALA A 654 -3.15 11.39 -28.48
N GLN A 655 -2.42 12.13 -27.64
CA GLN A 655 -2.63 12.12 -26.18
C GLN A 655 -4.02 12.64 -25.80
N LEU A 656 -4.46 13.76 -26.38
CA LEU A 656 -5.81 14.28 -26.17
C LEU A 656 -6.88 13.25 -26.60
N GLN A 657 -6.72 12.61 -27.76
CA GLN A 657 -7.65 11.59 -28.22
C GLN A 657 -7.70 10.40 -27.26
N GLN A 658 -6.55 9.87 -26.85
CA GLN A 658 -6.46 8.78 -25.90
C GLN A 658 -7.12 9.13 -24.56
N MET A 659 -6.91 10.36 -24.09
CA MET A 659 -7.53 10.89 -22.88
C MET A 659 -9.06 10.94 -23.00
N LEU A 660 -9.60 11.51 -24.09
CA LEU A 660 -11.04 11.57 -24.34
C LEU A 660 -11.67 10.17 -24.51
N ILE A 661 -10.94 9.20 -25.07
CA ILE A 661 -11.37 7.79 -25.14
C ILE A 661 -11.42 7.19 -23.73
N SER A 662 -10.38 7.41 -22.92
CA SER A 662 -10.30 6.90 -21.54
C SER A 662 -11.41 7.45 -20.65
N MET A 663 -11.82 8.70 -20.88
CA MET A 663 -12.95 9.36 -20.24
C MET A 663 -14.31 8.94 -20.82
N GLY A 664 -14.31 8.12 -21.88
CA GLY A 664 -15.53 7.62 -22.52
C GLY A 664 -16.30 8.66 -23.34
N LEU A 665 -15.74 9.83 -23.62
CA LEU A 665 -16.40 10.92 -24.36
C LEU A 665 -16.44 10.64 -25.87
N ILE A 666 -15.44 9.92 -26.38
CA ILE A 666 -15.34 9.51 -27.79
C ILE A 666 -15.05 8.01 -27.89
N ARG A 667 -15.38 7.42 -29.03
CA ARG A 667 -15.04 6.02 -29.37
C ARG A 667 -13.61 5.93 -29.91
N PRO A 668 -13.01 4.71 -29.94
CA PRO A 668 -11.69 4.49 -30.55
C PRO A 668 -11.60 4.90 -32.03
N ASP A 669 -12.73 4.95 -32.73
CA ASP A 669 -12.85 5.43 -34.11
C ASP A 669 -12.92 6.98 -34.24
N GLY A 670 -12.82 7.71 -33.12
CA GLY A 670 -12.88 9.16 -33.06
C GLY A 670 -14.29 9.75 -33.09
N SER A 671 -15.34 8.92 -33.18
CA SER A 671 -16.72 9.42 -33.18
C SER A 671 -17.23 9.74 -31.77
N PRO A 672 -18.01 10.83 -31.57
CA PRO A 672 -18.60 11.14 -30.27
C PRO A 672 -19.57 10.04 -29.82
N LYS A 673 -19.54 9.64 -28.54
CA LYS A 673 -20.63 8.84 -27.97
C LYS A 673 -21.86 9.75 -27.81
N ARG A 674 -22.84 9.63 -28.69
CA ARG A 674 -24.14 10.32 -28.55
C ARG A 674 -24.89 9.76 -27.33
N GLY A 675 -25.19 10.61 -26.35
CA GLY A 675 -26.26 10.35 -25.37
C GLY A 675 -27.64 10.23 -26.07
N PRO A 676 -28.67 9.67 -25.41
CA PRO A 676 -29.95 9.38 -26.06
C PRO A 676 -30.56 10.66 -26.66
N GLY A 677 -30.78 10.65 -27.97
CA GLY A 677 -31.31 11.80 -28.70
C GLY A 677 -32.81 12.03 -28.44
N PRO A 678 -33.30 13.27 -28.64
CA PRO A 678 -34.70 13.59 -28.42
C PRO A 678 -35.55 12.98 -29.56
N GLY A 679 -36.30 11.92 -29.24
CA GLY A 679 -37.28 11.35 -30.16
C GLY A 679 -37.40 9.82 -30.19
N GLY A 680 -36.59 9.07 -29.44
CA GLY A 680 -36.77 7.63 -29.27
C GLY A 680 -37.33 7.31 -27.89
N VAL A 681 -38.43 6.56 -27.82
CA VAL A 681 -38.98 6.03 -26.56
C VAL A 681 -37.88 5.23 -25.87
N ALA A 682 -37.41 5.69 -24.71
CA ALA A 682 -36.40 5.01 -23.92
C ALA A 682 -37.00 3.73 -23.29
N PRO A 683 -36.29 2.59 -23.29
CA PRO A 683 -36.48 1.61 -22.23
C PRO A 683 -36.08 2.27 -20.91
N ALA A 684 -36.91 2.12 -19.88
CA ALA A 684 -36.64 2.68 -18.55
C ALA A 684 -35.23 2.27 -18.07
N GLY A 685 -34.34 3.23 -17.86
CA GLY A 685 -32.99 2.98 -17.34
C GLY A 685 -31.84 3.85 -17.84
N ALA A 686 -32.08 5.09 -18.32
CA ALA A 686 -30.99 6.00 -18.66
C ALA A 686 -31.25 7.41 -18.13
N GLU A 687 -30.61 7.76 -17.01
CA GLU A 687 -30.51 9.14 -16.53
C GLU A 687 -29.61 9.95 -17.47
N ALA A 688 -30.02 11.18 -17.74
CA ALA A 688 -29.34 12.13 -18.61
C ALA A 688 -28.07 12.68 -17.92
N ALA A 689 -26.97 12.71 -18.66
CA ALA A 689 -25.77 13.44 -18.29
C ALA A 689 -26.06 14.95 -18.36
N GLY A 690 -26.11 15.62 -17.20
CA GLY A 690 -26.32 17.06 -17.07
C GLY A 690 -27.14 17.41 -15.84
N GLY A 691 -26.47 17.56 -14.70
CA GLY A 691 -27.05 17.82 -13.36
C GLY A 691 -26.68 16.71 -12.38
N GLY A 692 -25.51 16.83 -11.75
CA GLY A 692 -24.92 15.79 -10.90
C GLY A 692 -25.78 15.43 -9.69
N ILE A 693 -26.18 14.17 -9.61
CA ILE A 693 -26.64 13.53 -8.38
C ILE A 693 -25.38 13.05 -7.67
N TRP A 694 -25.07 13.64 -6.52
CA TRP A 694 -23.90 13.24 -5.73
C TRP A 694 -24.27 12.19 -4.68
N THR A 695 -23.45 11.15 -4.58
CA THR A 695 -23.41 10.17 -3.48
C THR A 695 -21.96 9.99 -3.03
N PRO A 696 -21.66 9.86 -1.72
CA PRO A 696 -20.29 9.99 -1.19
C PRO A 696 -19.27 8.92 -1.62
N ASP A 697 -19.71 7.78 -2.19
CA ASP A 697 -18.80 6.67 -2.60
C ASP A 697 -18.33 6.74 -4.06
N GLY A 698 -18.47 7.90 -4.72
CA GLY A 698 -17.97 8.15 -6.08
C GLY A 698 -16.46 8.37 -6.16
N GLY A 699 -15.65 7.46 -5.59
CA GLY A 699 -14.19 7.53 -5.54
C GLY A 699 -13.53 6.18 -5.79
N GLY A 700 -13.51 5.76 -7.06
CA GLY A 700 -12.89 4.56 -7.66
C GLY A 700 -12.10 3.57 -6.80
N ALA A 701 -12.61 2.34 -6.73
CA ALA A 701 -11.78 1.14 -6.87
C ALA A 701 -12.13 0.49 -8.22
N ALA A 702 -11.18 0.44 -9.15
CA ALA A 702 -11.30 -0.47 -10.28
C ALA A 702 -11.36 -1.90 -9.71
N ALA A 703 -12.49 -2.57 -9.90
CA ALA A 703 -12.61 -3.98 -9.56
C ALA A 703 -11.46 -4.75 -10.22
N PRO A 704 -10.84 -5.71 -9.52
CA PRO A 704 -9.95 -6.65 -10.20
C PRO A 704 -10.77 -7.36 -11.28
N ALA A 705 -10.32 -7.23 -12.54
CA ALA A 705 -10.92 -7.96 -13.63
C ALA A 705 -10.62 -9.44 -13.42
N ASP A 706 -11.61 -10.20 -12.96
CA ASP A 706 -11.52 -11.65 -12.94
C ASP A 706 -11.60 -12.22 -14.37
N PRO A 707 -10.92 -13.36 -14.62
CA PRO A 707 -10.72 -13.90 -15.96
C PRO A 707 -12.03 -14.49 -16.49
N ALA A 708 -12.56 -13.88 -17.54
CA ALA A 708 -13.72 -14.40 -18.24
C ALA A 708 -13.43 -15.80 -18.82
N SER A 709 -14.08 -16.82 -18.25
CA SER A 709 -14.14 -18.18 -18.77
C SER A 709 -15.12 -18.27 -19.95
N GLY A 710 -14.58 -18.66 -21.11
CA GLY A 710 -15.17 -19.61 -22.07
C GLY A 710 -16.62 -19.41 -22.55
N GLY A 711 -16.77 -18.88 -23.77
CA GLY A 711 -18.02 -18.96 -24.54
C GLY A 711 -17.78 -18.62 -26.01
N GLY A 712 -17.61 -19.64 -26.85
CA GLY A 712 -16.99 -19.53 -28.16
C GLY A 712 -17.79 -18.83 -29.27
N SER A 713 -17.06 -18.18 -30.18
CA SER A 713 -17.49 -17.99 -31.56
C SER A 713 -16.28 -18.11 -32.49
N LYS A 714 -16.34 -19.13 -33.36
CA LYS A 714 -15.34 -19.48 -34.38
C LYS A 714 -15.14 -18.31 -35.35
N LEU A 715 -13.91 -17.82 -35.47
CA LEU A 715 -13.42 -17.16 -36.68
C LEU A 715 -12.11 -17.80 -37.13
N TRP A 716 -12.11 -18.23 -38.37
CA TRP A 716 -11.08 -18.94 -39.10
C TRP A 716 -10.04 -17.95 -39.66
N VAL A 717 -8.75 -18.29 -39.58
CA VAL A 717 -7.65 -17.56 -40.24
C VAL A 717 -6.87 -18.54 -41.11
N PRO A 718 -6.75 -18.34 -42.44
CA PRO A 718 -5.92 -19.16 -43.31
C PRO A 718 -4.47 -18.68 -43.37
N GLY A 719 -3.52 -19.62 -43.30
CA GLY A 719 -2.15 -19.41 -43.81
C GLY A 719 -0.99 -19.99 -42.98
N MET A 720 -0.98 -21.30 -42.73
CA MET A 720 0.26 -22.08 -42.59
C MET A 720 0.01 -23.47 -43.21
N ASP A 721 0.63 -23.70 -44.38
CA ASP A 721 1.31 -24.97 -44.63
C ASP A 721 2.66 -24.94 -43.90
#